data_AF-A0AAW9INP9-F1
#
_entry.id   AF-A0AAW9INP9-F1
#
_cell.length_a   1.000
_cell.length_b   1.000
_cell.length_c   1.000
_cell.angle_alpha   90.00
_cell.angle_beta   90.00
_cell.angle_gamma   90.00
#
_symmetry.space_group_name_H-M   'P 1'
#
loop_
_entity.id
_entity.type
_entity.pdbx_description
1 polymer ?
#
loop_
_entity_poly.entity_id
_entity_poly.type
_entity_poly.pdbx_seq_one_letter_code
_entity_poly.pdbx_strand_id
1 'polypeptide(L)'
;MKKNLKRGELTKLKLVERWSATFTLAAFILFNSSFKVLAADKKVENSNNGQITREINADQISKTELNNEVATDNNRPLGPSIAPSRARNNKIYTFDELNRMNYSDLVELIKTISYENVPDLFNFNDGSYTFFSNRDRVQAIIYGLEDSGRTYTADDDKGIPTLVEFLRAGYYLGFYNKQLSYLNTPQLKNECLPAMKAIQYNSNFRLGTKAQDGVVEALGRLIGNASADPEVINNCIYVLSDFKDNIDKYGSNYSKGNAVFNLMKGIDYYTNSVIYNTKGYDAKNTEFYNRIDPYMERLESLCTIGDKLNNDNAWLVNNALYYTGRMGKFREDPSISQRALERAMKEYPYLSYQYIEAANDLDLNFGGKNSSGNDIDFNKIKADAREKYLPKTYTFDDGKFVVKAGDKVTEEKIKRLYWASKEVKAQFMRVVQNDKALEEGNPDDILTVVIYNSPEEYKLNRIINGFSTDNGGIYIENIGTFFTYERTPEESIYTLEELFRHEFTHYLQGRYVVPGMWGQGEFYQEGVLTWYEEGTAEFFAGSTRTDGIKPRKSVTQGLAYDRNNRMSLYGVLHAKYGSWDFYNYGFALSNYMYNNNMGMFNKMTNYIKNNDVSGYKDYIASMSSDYGLNDRYQDYMDSLLNNIDNLDVPLVSDEYVNGHEAKDINEITKDIKEVSNIKDLSSNVEKSQFFTTYDMRGTYVGGRSQGEENDWKDMNSKLNDILKELSKKSWNGYKTVTAYFVNHKVDENGNYVYDVVFHGMNTDTNTDVHVNKEPKAVIKSDSSVIVEEEINFDGTESKDEDGEIKAYEWDFGDGEKSNEAKATHKYNKTGEYEVKLTVTDNNGGINTESKKIKVVEDKPVEVINESEPNNDFEKANQIAKSNMLVKGTLSEEDYSDKYYFDVAKKGNVKITLNNLNSVGITWTLYKEGDLNNYVLYATGNDGTELKGEKTLEPGRYYLSVYTYDNQSGAYTVNVKGNLKNEVKETEKDAIKEVENNNDFDKAMKVDSNSKIVGTLSNDDLKDIYSIDIQNPSDLNIVVENLDNIKMNWLLYSADDLSNYVDYANADGNKLSNTCKLNPGKYYLCVYQFENSGTGNYTVNLQNK
;
A
#
# COMPACT_ATOMS: atom_id res chain seq x y z
N MET A 1 -24.45 -28.37 36.96
CA MET A 1 -25.53 -28.83 37.88
C MET A 1 -26.59 -27.74 37.97
N LYS A 2 -27.86 -28.09 37.73
CA LYS A 2 -29.05 -27.21 37.82
C LYS A 2 -29.59 -27.12 39.27
N LYS A 3 -30.38 -26.05 39.53
CA LYS A 3 -31.34 -25.74 40.65
C LYS A 3 -30.84 -24.63 41.58
N ASN A 4 -31.59 -23.58 41.99
CA ASN A 4 -33.03 -23.23 42.02
C ASN A 4 -33.16 -21.67 42.22
N LEU A 5 -33.99 -20.94 41.46
CA LEU A 5 -35.26 -20.25 41.88
C LEU A 5 -35.14 -19.31 43.12
N LYS A 6 -35.52 -18.02 43.14
CA LYS A 6 -36.81 -17.39 42.75
C LYS A 6 -36.74 -15.84 42.79
N ARG A 7 -37.70 -15.23 42.08
CA ARG A 7 -38.10 -13.81 41.93
C ARG A 7 -38.96 -13.35 43.12
N GLY A 8 -38.84 -12.09 43.59
CA GLY A 8 -39.79 -11.49 44.56
C GLY A 8 -39.35 -10.19 45.25
N GLU A 9 -39.69 -9.05 44.63
CA GLU A 9 -40.20 -7.78 45.20
C GLU A 9 -39.47 -7.07 46.37
N LEU A 10 -38.83 -5.92 46.10
CA LEU A 10 -39.36 -4.54 46.22
C LEU A 10 -39.41 -4.00 47.65
N THR A 11 -38.45 -3.13 48.03
CA THR A 11 -38.74 -1.81 48.64
C THR A 11 -37.48 -0.96 48.88
N LYS A 12 -37.65 0.35 48.67
CA LYS A 12 -36.84 1.51 49.11
C LYS A 12 -35.56 1.84 48.33
N LEU A 13 -35.62 2.92 47.54
CA LEU A 13 -35.08 4.22 47.98
C LEU A 13 -35.62 5.36 47.10
N LYS A 14 -36.29 6.30 47.77
CA LYS A 14 -36.65 7.64 47.27
C LYS A 14 -35.55 8.62 47.71
N LEU A 15 -35.27 9.60 46.84
CA LEU A 15 -34.47 10.81 47.03
C LEU A 15 -32.94 10.66 47.17
N VAL A 16 -32.24 10.79 46.04
CA VAL A 16 -31.35 11.94 45.77
C VAL A 16 -31.49 12.26 44.26
N GLU A 17 -32.37 13.21 43.94
CA GLU A 17 -32.38 13.90 42.65
C GLU A 17 -31.46 15.12 42.76
N ARG A 18 -30.44 15.15 41.90
CA ARG A 18 -29.73 16.29 41.29
C ARG A 18 -28.25 15.96 41.18
N TRP A 19 -27.71 16.24 39.99
CA TRP A 19 -26.33 16.04 39.51
C TRP A 19 -26.02 14.66 38.91
N SER A 20 -26.30 14.52 37.62
CA SER A 20 -25.46 13.79 36.64
C SER A 20 -26.18 13.70 35.29
N ALA A 21 -25.89 14.63 34.38
CA ALA A 21 -26.25 14.50 32.97
C ALA A 21 -25.29 15.35 32.11
N THR A 22 -24.00 15.01 32.15
CA THR A 22 -23.00 15.46 31.15
C THR A 22 -21.98 14.34 30.92
N PHE A 23 -22.50 13.19 30.52
CA PHE A 23 -21.83 12.11 29.81
C PHE A 23 -22.97 11.58 28.92
N THR A 24 -22.94 11.66 27.59
CA THR A 24 -22.08 10.85 26.73
C THR A 24 -22.17 11.40 25.30
N LEU A 25 -21.17 12.15 24.85
CA LEU A 25 -20.93 12.45 23.42
C LEU A 25 -19.41 12.43 23.12
N ALA A 26 -18.72 11.44 23.70
CA ALA A 26 -17.31 11.12 23.44
C ALA A 26 -17.03 9.62 23.69
N ALA A 27 -18.04 8.78 23.50
CA ALA A 27 -17.98 7.36 23.83
C ALA A 27 -18.40 6.45 22.67
N PHE A 28 -18.51 6.96 21.44
CA PHE A 28 -18.81 6.12 20.27
C PHE A 28 -17.56 5.73 19.44
N ILE A 29 -16.37 6.13 19.89
CA ILE A 29 -15.08 5.51 19.53
C ILE A 29 -14.55 4.64 20.70
N LEU A 30 -15.17 4.69 21.89
CA LEU A 30 -14.72 3.97 23.10
C LEU A 30 -15.76 3.02 23.76
N PHE A 31 -16.93 2.78 23.14
CA PHE A 31 -17.84 1.69 23.56
C PHE A 31 -17.93 0.60 22.48
N ASN A 32 -16.87 -0.20 22.34
CA ASN A 32 -17.02 -1.59 21.87
C ASN A 32 -15.94 -2.56 22.41
N SER A 33 -15.18 -2.18 23.44
CA SER A 33 -14.20 -3.03 24.11
C SER A 33 -14.70 -3.56 25.46
N SER A 34 -15.92 -4.12 25.47
CA SER A 34 -16.47 -4.76 26.68
C SER A 34 -17.12 -6.10 26.40
N PHE A 35 -16.35 -7.09 25.92
CA PHE A 35 -16.63 -8.50 26.19
C PHE A 35 -15.33 -9.30 26.38
N LYS A 36 -15.25 -9.96 27.55
CA LYS A 36 -14.13 -10.79 28.02
C LYS A 36 -13.67 -11.81 26.98
N VAL A 37 -12.36 -11.83 26.69
CA VAL A 37 -11.69 -13.01 26.13
C VAL A 37 -10.91 -13.69 27.26
N LEU A 38 -11.24 -14.96 27.50
CA LEU A 38 -10.52 -15.86 28.39
C LEU A 38 -9.13 -16.12 27.79
N ALA A 39 -8.08 -15.75 28.52
CA ALA A 39 -6.72 -16.16 28.21
C ALA A 39 -6.60 -17.69 28.26
N ALA A 40 -6.06 -18.28 27.20
CA ALA A 40 -5.53 -19.64 27.21
C ALA A 40 -4.05 -19.55 26.86
N ASP A 41 -3.22 -19.64 27.90
CA ASP A 41 -1.77 -19.70 27.87
C ASP A 41 -1.25 -20.80 26.94
N LYS A 42 -0.33 -20.46 26.05
CA LYS A 42 0.72 -21.39 25.59
C LYS A 42 2.07 -20.69 25.64
N LYS A 43 2.84 -21.05 26.68
CA LYS A 43 4.29 -20.85 26.77
C LYS A 43 4.96 -21.39 25.51
N VAL A 44 5.79 -20.56 24.88
CA VAL A 44 6.88 -21.03 24.00
C VAL A 44 8.18 -20.58 24.65
N GLU A 45 9.02 -21.56 24.96
CA GLU A 45 10.33 -21.37 25.58
C GLU A 45 11.32 -20.74 24.59
N ASN A 46 12.14 -19.83 25.12
CA ASN A 46 13.30 -19.23 24.44
C ASN A 46 14.38 -20.28 24.13
N SER A 47 14.89 -20.25 22.90
CA SER A 47 16.28 -20.65 22.62
C SER A 47 16.87 -19.94 21.39
N ASN A 48 17.84 -19.07 21.67
CA ASN A 48 19.07 -18.71 20.92
C ASN A 48 19.06 -18.16 19.48
N ASN A 49 19.65 -16.96 19.40
CA ASN A 49 20.59 -16.41 18.39
C ASN A 49 20.26 -16.54 16.90
N GLY A 50 19.86 -15.41 16.30
CA GLY A 50 19.88 -15.17 14.85
C GLY A 50 19.21 -13.84 14.50
N GLN A 51 19.84 -13.07 13.61
CA GLN A 51 19.43 -11.73 13.17
C GLN A 51 17.93 -11.61 12.85
N ILE A 52 17.31 -10.54 13.35
CA ILE A 52 15.90 -10.20 13.14
C ILE A 52 15.78 -9.48 11.78
N THR A 53 15.55 -10.23 10.70
CA THR A 53 14.85 -9.72 9.53
C THR A 53 13.36 -9.96 9.76
N ARG A 54 12.67 -9.00 10.39
CA ARG A 54 11.21 -8.96 10.38
C ARG A 54 10.76 -8.15 9.17
N GLU A 55 10.62 -8.82 8.01
CA GLU A 55 9.66 -8.32 7.03
C GLU A 55 8.27 -8.35 7.68
N ILE A 56 7.71 -7.16 7.90
CA ILE A 56 6.41 -6.98 8.53
C ILE A 56 5.35 -7.49 7.56
N ASN A 57 4.95 -8.74 7.75
CA ASN A 57 3.75 -9.30 7.15
C ASN A 57 2.53 -8.68 7.87
N ALA A 58 2.06 -7.52 7.37
CA ALA A 58 0.83 -6.88 7.84
C ALA A 58 -0.39 -7.84 7.79
N ASP A 59 -0.30 -8.91 6.99
CA ASP A 59 -1.34 -9.93 6.84
C ASP A 59 -1.49 -10.87 8.06
N GLN A 60 -0.53 -10.88 9.00
CA GLN A 60 -0.61 -11.68 10.24
C GLN A 60 -1.51 -11.05 11.31
N ILE A 61 -1.95 -9.79 11.15
CA ILE A 61 -3.04 -9.20 11.94
C ILE A 61 -4.38 -9.70 11.34
N SER A 62 -4.58 -11.01 11.38
CA SER A 62 -5.65 -11.66 10.61
C SER A 62 -7.03 -11.49 11.26
N LYS A 63 -7.95 -10.93 10.46
CA LYS A 63 -9.39 -11.26 10.30
C LYS A 63 -10.34 -11.27 11.51
N THR A 64 -9.86 -11.16 12.74
CA THR A 64 -10.70 -11.32 13.94
C THR A 64 -11.02 -9.99 14.63
N GLU A 65 -10.22 -8.94 14.38
CA GLU A 65 -10.37 -7.62 15.02
C GLU A 65 -11.18 -6.62 14.17
N LEU A 66 -11.33 -6.87 12.87
CA LEU A 66 -12.02 -5.98 11.91
C LEU A 66 -13.55 -5.95 12.01
N ASN A 67 -14.17 -6.78 12.85
CA ASN A 67 -15.62 -6.98 12.80
C ASN A 67 -16.46 -6.17 13.81
N ASN A 68 -15.87 -5.28 14.63
CA ASN A 68 -16.63 -4.62 15.71
C ASN A 68 -16.51 -3.09 15.79
N GLU A 69 -15.91 -2.41 14.82
CA GLU A 69 -16.08 -0.96 14.68
C GLU A 69 -17.35 -0.69 13.87
N VAL A 70 -18.21 0.19 14.38
CA VAL A 70 -19.18 0.86 13.51
C VAL A 70 -18.34 1.65 12.51
N ALA A 71 -18.21 1.10 11.30
CA ALA A 71 -17.40 1.57 10.19
C ALA A 71 -17.16 3.10 10.20
N THR A 72 -16.07 3.54 10.83
CA THR A 72 -15.20 4.51 10.16
C THR A 72 -14.57 3.73 9.05
N ASP A 73 -15.18 3.86 7.89
CA ASP A 73 -14.85 3.18 6.66
C ASP A 73 -13.50 3.69 6.14
N ASN A 74 -12.42 3.32 6.82
CA ASN A 74 -11.03 3.66 6.49
C ASN A 74 -10.65 3.13 5.09
N ASN A 75 -11.44 2.19 4.57
CA ASN A 75 -11.32 1.59 3.24
C ASN A 75 -12.12 2.32 2.16
N ARG A 76 -12.83 3.42 2.45
CA ARG A 76 -13.46 4.23 1.40
C ARG A 76 -12.46 5.17 0.75
N PRO A 77 -12.47 5.31 -0.59
CA PRO A 77 -11.78 6.42 -1.24
C PRO A 77 -12.24 7.76 -0.68
N LEU A 78 -11.30 8.70 -0.55
CA LEU A 78 -11.63 10.05 -0.10
C LEU A 78 -12.62 10.70 -1.08
N GLY A 79 -13.60 11.39 -0.50
CA GLY A 79 -14.47 12.28 -1.26
C GLY A 79 -13.75 13.57 -1.65
N PRO A 80 -14.47 14.53 -2.24
CA PRO A 80 -13.87 15.80 -2.61
C PRO A 80 -13.42 16.59 -1.37
N SER A 81 -12.20 17.13 -1.39
CA SER A 81 -11.71 18.07 -0.38
C SER A 81 -12.09 19.50 -0.75
N ILE A 82 -12.80 20.23 0.13
CA ILE A 82 -12.91 21.69 0.07
C ILE A 82 -12.70 22.27 1.47
N ALA A 83 -11.91 23.33 1.57
CA ALA A 83 -11.93 24.26 2.69
C ALA A 83 -13.35 24.82 2.93
N PRO A 84 -13.82 24.89 4.18
CA PRO A 84 -15.16 25.37 4.49
C PRO A 84 -15.37 26.80 3.98
N SER A 85 -16.38 26.99 3.12
CA SER A 85 -16.77 28.32 2.68
C SER A 85 -17.50 29.02 3.83
N ARG A 86 -16.90 30.08 4.39
CA ARG A 86 -17.58 30.97 5.34
C ARG A 86 -18.77 31.66 4.66
N ALA A 87 -19.99 31.40 5.10
CA ALA A 87 -21.16 32.10 4.59
C ALA A 87 -21.15 33.60 4.90
N ARG A 88 -21.62 34.38 3.92
CA ARG A 88 -22.05 35.77 4.07
C ARG A 88 -23.59 35.82 4.09
N ASN A 89 -24.21 36.07 5.26
CA ASN A 89 -25.26 37.08 5.52
C ASN A 89 -25.92 36.94 6.90
N ASN A 90 -26.38 38.08 7.43
CA ASN A 90 -26.29 38.52 8.83
C ASN A 90 -27.36 38.10 9.86
N LYS A 91 -28.25 37.12 9.62
CA LYS A 91 -29.23 36.73 10.64
C LYS A 91 -29.06 35.28 11.09
N ILE A 92 -28.81 35.11 12.38
CA ILE A 92 -28.79 33.83 13.10
C ILE A 92 -30.17 33.63 13.73
N TYR A 93 -30.71 32.42 13.64
CA TYR A 93 -31.96 32.02 14.26
C TYR A 93 -31.69 31.00 15.36
N THR A 94 -32.36 31.20 16.49
CA THR A 94 -32.30 30.29 17.64
C THR A 94 -33.47 29.31 17.62
N PHE A 95 -33.32 28.15 18.25
CA PHE A 95 -34.45 27.22 18.40
C PHE A 95 -35.62 27.83 19.18
N ASP A 96 -35.38 28.77 20.09
CA ASP A 96 -36.44 29.49 20.81
C ASP A 96 -37.34 30.31 19.86
N GLU A 97 -36.77 30.93 18.83
CA GLU A 97 -37.54 31.64 17.81
C GLU A 97 -38.30 30.66 16.93
N LEU A 98 -37.62 29.62 16.44
CA LEU A 98 -38.22 28.61 15.56
C LEU A 98 -39.35 27.84 16.25
N ASN A 99 -39.21 27.56 17.56
CA ASN A 99 -40.21 26.85 18.35
C ASN A 99 -41.53 27.63 18.52
N ARG A 100 -41.50 28.97 18.43
CA ARG A 100 -42.68 29.83 18.58
C ARG A 100 -43.46 30.05 17.27
N MET A 101 -42.86 29.71 16.12
CA MET A 101 -43.50 29.87 14.81
C MET A 101 -44.62 28.84 14.62
N ASN A 102 -45.68 29.25 13.91
CA ASN A 102 -46.61 28.26 13.38
C ASN A 102 -45.92 27.48 12.24
N TYR A 103 -46.45 26.31 11.91
CA TYR A 103 -45.76 25.39 10.99
C TYR A 103 -45.62 25.94 9.57
N SER A 104 -46.59 26.74 9.09
CA SER A 104 -46.52 27.34 7.75
C SER A 104 -45.39 28.36 7.67
N ASP A 105 -45.33 29.29 8.63
CA ASP A 105 -44.28 30.32 8.67
C ASP A 105 -42.90 29.70 8.91
N LEU A 106 -42.82 28.64 9.71
CA LEU A 106 -41.59 27.88 9.93
C LEU A 106 -41.09 27.25 8.64
N VAL A 107 -41.94 26.53 7.91
CA VAL A 107 -41.56 25.86 6.65
C VAL A 107 -41.13 26.88 5.60
N GLU A 108 -41.89 27.97 5.43
CA GLU A 108 -41.53 29.04 4.49
C GLU A 108 -40.22 29.75 4.88
N LEU A 109 -39.97 29.95 6.18
CA LEU A 109 -38.68 30.45 6.62
C LEU A 109 -37.55 29.50 6.25
N ILE A 110 -37.67 28.20 6.59
CA ILE A 110 -36.64 27.20 6.30
C ILE A 110 -36.30 27.16 4.80
N LYS A 111 -37.31 27.32 3.93
CA LYS A 111 -37.11 27.36 2.46
C LYS A 111 -36.26 28.54 1.98
N THR A 112 -36.11 29.60 2.77
CA THR A 112 -35.44 30.85 2.36
C THR A 112 -34.07 31.09 3.01
N ILE A 113 -33.67 30.26 3.97
CA ILE A 113 -32.41 30.41 4.72
C ILE A 113 -31.43 29.28 4.39
N SER A 114 -30.16 29.45 4.79
CA SER A 114 -29.19 28.36 4.86
C SER A 114 -29.30 27.65 6.22
N TYR A 115 -28.96 26.36 6.28
CA TYR A 115 -28.91 25.64 7.55
C TYR A 115 -27.89 26.26 8.53
N GLU A 116 -26.82 26.89 8.01
CA GLU A 116 -25.82 27.61 8.80
C GLU A 116 -26.39 28.82 9.55
N ASN A 117 -27.56 29.32 9.14
CA ASN A 117 -28.26 30.35 9.89
C ASN A 117 -28.81 29.83 11.23
N VAL A 118 -28.72 28.53 11.51
CA VAL A 118 -29.07 27.90 12.79
C VAL A 118 -27.85 27.13 13.33
N PRO A 119 -26.90 27.81 14.01
CA PRO A 119 -25.64 27.20 14.46
C PRO A 119 -25.85 25.97 15.36
N ASP A 120 -26.95 25.94 16.12
CA ASP A 120 -27.29 24.85 17.02
C ASP A 120 -28.02 23.68 16.35
N LEU A 121 -28.26 23.71 15.03
CA LEU A 121 -29.15 22.76 14.36
C LEU A 121 -28.83 21.28 14.66
N PHE A 122 -27.55 20.92 14.70
CA PHE A 122 -27.06 19.56 15.00
C PHE A 122 -26.65 19.36 16.47
N ASN A 123 -26.81 20.37 17.33
CA ASN A 123 -26.45 20.31 18.74
C ASN A 123 -27.64 19.84 19.58
N PHE A 124 -27.42 18.86 20.45
CA PHE A 124 -28.46 18.45 21.41
C PHE A 124 -28.49 19.42 22.60
N ASN A 125 -29.60 20.16 22.71
CA ASN A 125 -29.90 21.11 23.79
C ASN A 125 -31.44 21.22 24.00
N ASP A 126 -31.89 21.94 25.03
CA ASP A 126 -33.32 22.05 25.36
C ASP A 126 -34.18 22.61 24.20
N GLY A 127 -33.63 23.54 23.42
CA GLY A 127 -34.28 24.15 22.27
C GLY A 127 -34.48 23.16 21.12
N SER A 128 -33.41 22.50 20.69
CA SER A 128 -33.42 21.45 19.65
C SER A 128 -34.28 20.25 20.07
N TYR A 129 -34.24 19.85 21.34
CA TYR A 129 -35.10 18.80 21.89
C TYR A 129 -36.57 19.18 21.79
N THR A 130 -36.93 20.40 22.19
CA THR A 130 -38.30 20.93 22.05
C THR A 130 -38.70 21.05 20.58
N PHE A 131 -37.74 21.36 19.70
CA PHE A 131 -37.96 21.44 18.26
C PHE A 131 -38.38 20.08 17.68
N PHE A 132 -37.50 19.09 17.85
CA PHE A 132 -37.59 17.78 17.23
C PHE A 132 -38.45 16.77 18.02
N SER A 133 -38.81 17.01 19.28
CA SER A 133 -39.78 16.18 20.00
C SER A 133 -41.22 16.40 19.55
N ASN A 134 -41.51 17.52 18.87
CA ASN A 134 -42.81 17.80 18.28
C ASN A 134 -42.97 17.10 16.92
N ARG A 135 -43.68 15.96 16.92
CA ARG A 135 -43.91 15.15 15.72
C ARG A 135 -44.66 15.90 14.62
N ASP A 136 -45.67 16.70 14.96
CA ASP A 136 -46.44 17.45 13.96
C ASP A 136 -45.57 18.48 13.23
N ARG A 137 -44.61 19.08 13.95
CA ARG A 137 -43.63 20.00 13.37
C ARG A 137 -42.70 19.28 12.39
N VAL A 138 -42.16 18.13 12.76
CA VAL A 138 -41.31 17.32 11.87
C VAL A 138 -42.09 16.89 10.63
N GLN A 139 -43.35 16.45 10.81
CA GLN A 139 -44.23 16.08 9.72
C GLN A 139 -44.52 17.27 8.77
N ALA A 140 -44.69 18.49 9.31
CA ALA A 140 -44.88 19.68 8.49
C ALA A 140 -43.65 19.99 7.62
N ILE A 141 -42.42 19.76 8.14
CA ILE A 141 -41.18 19.89 7.35
C ILE A 141 -41.14 18.83 6.24
N ILE A 142 -41.54 17.58 6.51
CA ILE A 142 -41.64 16.52 5.49
C ILE A 142 -42.62 16.91 4.38
N TYR A 143 -43.81 17.42 4.73
CA TYR A 143 -44.78 17.90 3.74
C TYR A 143 -44.28 19.12 2.97
N GLY A 144 -43.57 20.03 3.63
CA GLY A 144 -42.90 21.15 2.99
C GLY A 144 -41.88 20.69 1.95
N LEU A 145 -41.10 19.64 2.26
CA LEU A 145 -40.16 19.03 1.33
C LEU A 145 -40.87 18.35 0.16
N GLU A 146 -41.98 17.66 0.41
CA GLU A 146 -42.78 17.03 -0.64
C GLU A 146 -43.37 18.06 -1.63
N ASP A 147 -43.88 19.18 -1.12
CA ASP A 147 -44.38 20.31 -1.92
C ASP A 147 -43.26 20.97 -2.75
N SER A 148 -42.11 21.24 -2.12
CA SER A 148 -40.93 21.75 -2.84
C SER A 148 -40.46 20.75 -3.91
N GLY A 149 -40.47 19.45 -3.63
CA GLY A 149 -40.13 18.40 -4.59
C GLY A 149 -41.01 18.42 -5.84
N ARG A 150 -42.32 18.68 -5.68
CA ARG A 150 -43.24 18.81 -6.82
C ARG A 150 -43.05 20.06 -7.66
N THR A 151 -42.49 21.13 -7.09
CA THR A 151 -42.58 22.48 -7.66
C THR A 151 -41.23 23.14 -7.98
N TYR A 152 -40.10 22.54 -7.60
CA TYR A 152 -38.78 23.07 -7.96
C TYR A 152 -38.57 23.09 -9.47
N THR A 153 -37.74 24.04 -9.89
CA THR A 153 -37.43 24.29 -11.31
C THR A 153 -35.93 24.16 -11.55
N ALA A 154 -35.49 24.37 -12.79
CA ALA A 154 -34.08 24.40 -13.10
C ALA A 154 -33.31 25.48 -12.31
N ASP A 155 -33.90 26.63 -11.96
CA ASP A 155 -33.15 27.73 -11.35
C ASP A 155 -33.55 28.04 -9.90
N ASP A 156 -34.54 27.32 -9.36
CA ASP A 156 -35.06 27.51 -8.01
C ASP A 156 -35.32 26.15 -7.38
N ASP A 157 -34.49 25.80 -6.38
CA ASP A 157 -34.54 24.53 -5.63
C ASP A 157 -35.65 24.49 -4.58
N LYS A 158 -36.43 25.57 -4.41
CA LYS A 158 -37.52 25.68 -3.44
C LYS A 158 -37.10 25.32 -2.01
N GLY A 159 -35.84 25.58 -1.65
CA GLY A 159 -35.31 25.34 -0.32
C GLY A 159 -35.15 23.87 0.05
N ILE A 160 -35.19 22.95 -0.94
CA ILE A 160 -34.99 21.51 -0.73
C ILE A 160 -33.73 21.21 0.09
N PRO A 161 -32.54 21.80 -0.21
CA PRO A 161 -31.34 21.50 0.56
C PRO A 161 -31.48 21.81 2.06
N THR A 162 -32.04 22.97 2.41
CA THR A 162 -32.20 23.38 3.82
C THR A 162 -33.26 22.54 4.54
N LEU A 163 -34.39 22.24 3.89
CA LEU A 163 -35.40 21.33 4.43
C LEU A 163 -34.81 19.94 4.73
N VAL A 164 -33.98 19.42 3.83
CA VAL A 164 -33.25 18.17 4.04
C VAL A 164 -32.32 18.25 5.25
N GLU A 165 -31.52 19.32 5.40
CA GLU A 165 -30.61 19.46 6.54
C GLU A 165 -31.34 19.49 7.88
N PHE A 166 -32.52 20.12 7.95
CA PHE A 166 -33.37 20.08 9.15
C PHE A 166 -33.84 18.65 9.49
N LEU A 167 -34.26 17.87 8.49
CA LEU A 167 -34.66 16.48 8.71
C LEU A 167 -33.45 15.62 9.12
N ARG A 168 -32.30 15.79 8.45
CA ARG A 168 -31.05 15.11 8.78
C ARG A 168 -30.62 15.40 10.21
N ALA A 169 -30.71 16.64 10.66
CA ALA A 169 -30.44 17.03 12.04
C ALA A 169 -31.36 16.33 13.04
N GLY A 170 -32.66 16.25 12.74
CA GLY A 170 -33.62 15.49 13.54
C GLY A 170 -33.25 14.00 13.65
N TYR A 171 -32.95 13.34 12.53
CA TYR A 171 -32.54 11.93 12.52
C TYR A 171 -31.21 11.69 13.24
N TYR A 172 -30.23 12.57 13.04
CA TYR A 172 -28.95 12.55 13.73
C TYR A 172 -29.13 12.63 15.25
N LEU A 173 -29.87 13.66 15.72
CA LEU A 173 -30.14 13.83 17.14
C LEU A 173 -30.94 12.66 17.71
N GLY A 174 -31.89 12.11 16.95
CA GLY A 174 -32.68 10.93 17.33
C GLY A 174 -31.87 9.64 17.44
N PHE A 175 -30.80 9.50 16.66
CA PHE A 175 -29.87 8.36 16.74
C PHE A 175 -29.04 8.41 18.03
N TYR A 176 -28.47 9.59 18.35
CA TYR A 176 -27.56 9.74 19.48
C TYR A 176 -28.26 10.00 20.83
N ASN A 177 -29.49 10.52 20.83
CA ASN A 177 -30.19 10.93 22.04
C ASN A 177 -31.48 10.13 22.24
N LYS A 178 -31.51 9.30 23.29
CA LYS A 178 -32.64 8.40 23.58
C LYS A 178 -33.98 9.13 23.72
N GLN A 179 -33.95 10.39 24.17
CA GLN A 179 -35.13 11.25 24.31
C GLN A 179 -35.82 11.55 22.98
N LEU A 180 -35.10 11.44 21.86
CA LEU A 180 -35.60 11.65 20.50
C LEU A 180 -35.64 10.34 19.67
N SER A 181 -35.54 9.18 20.32
CA SER A 181 -35.43 7.86 19.66
C SER A 181 -36.58 7.53 18.69
N TYR A 182 -37.75 8.16 18.82
CA TYR A 182 -38.86 8.00 17.88
C TYR A 182 -38.47 8.42 16.45
N LEU A 183 -37.55 9.39 16.31
CA LEU A 183 -37.02 9.84 15.03
C LEU A 183 -36.20 8.75 14.32
N ASN A 184 -35.61 7.84 15.08
CA ASN A 184 -34.77 6.78 14.53
C ASN A 184 -35.56 5.50 14.19
N THR A 185 -36.89 5.54 14.20
CA THR A 185 -37.73 4.39 13.85
C THR A 185 -37.88 4.24 12.33
N PRO A 186 -37.91 3.00 11.79
CA PRO A 186 -38.18 2.79 10.36
C PRO A 186 -39.49 3.42 9.90
N GLN A 187 -40.52 3.40 10.75
CA GLN A 187 -41.83 3.98 10.43
C GLN A 187 -41.73 5.48 10.12
N LEU A 188 -41.07 6.26 10.99
CA LEU A 188 -40.92 7.70 10.76
C LEU A 188 -39.98 8.00 9.59
N LYS A 189 -38.89 7.25 9.45
CA LYS A 189 -37.97 7.43 8.33
C LYS A 189 -38.64 7.16 6.97
N ASN A 190 -39.60 6.23 6.92
CA ASN A 190 -40.40 5.94 5.72
C ASN A 190 -41.43 7.04 5.40
N GLU A 191 -41.77 7.94 6.33
CA GLU A 191 -42.63 9.10 6.04
C GLU A 191 -41.96 10.08 5.05
N CYS A 192 -40.64 10.00 4.82
CA CYS A 192 -39.95 10.78 3.78
C CYS A 192 -40.10 10.22 2.35
N LEU A 193 -40.53 8.97 2.17
CA LEU A 193 -40.61 8.35 0.84
C LEU A 193 -41.48 9.13 -0.17
N PRO A 194 -42.67 9.66 0.20
CA PRO A 194 -43.46 10.50 -0.71
C PRO A 194 -42.71 11.76 -1.16
N ALA A 195 -41.95 12.39 -0.27
CA ALA A 195 -41.16 13.57 -0.59
C ALA A 195 -39.99 13.26 -1.53
N MET A 196 -39.29 12.14 -1.31
CA MET A 196 -38.23 11.66 -2.21
C MET A 196 -38.78 11.37 -3.61
N LYS A 197 -39.92 10.68 -3.69
CA LYS A 197 -40.59 10.40 -4.97
C LYS A 197 -41.08 11.67 -5.66
N ALA A 198 -41.60 12.64 -4.91
CA ALA A 198 -41.97 13.95 -5.46
C ALA A 198 -40.78 14.67 -6.10
N ILE A 199 -39.61 14.64 -5.46
CA ILE A 199 -38.36 15.18 -6.02
C ILE A 199 -38.00 14.48 -7.33
N GLN A 200 -38.05 13.14 -7.35
CA GLN A 200 -37.63 12.33 -8.50
C GLN A 200 -38.60 12.36 -9.69
N TYR A 201 -39.90 12.52 -9.43
CA TYR A 201 -40.93 12.62 -10.47
C TYR A 201 -41.04 14.01 -11.10
N ASN A 202 -40.35 15.00 -10.53
CA ASN A 202 -40.22 16.30 -11.16
C ASN A 202 -39.33 16.19 -12.42
N SER A 203 -39.75 16.81 -13.52
CA SER A 203 -39.01 16.82 -14.79
C SER A 203 -37.62 17.45 -14.71
N ASN A 204 -37.32 18.16 -13.61
CA ASN A 204 -36.03 18.78 -13.35
C ASN A 204 -35.06 17.87 -12.57
N PHE A 205 -35.42 16.62 -12.25
CA PHE A 205 -34.53 15.67 -11.56
C PHE A 205 -33.45 15.12 -12.49
N ARG A 206 -32.36 15.88 -12.64
CA ARG A 206 -31.19 15.59 -13.48
C ARG A 206 -30.01 16.48 -13.04
N LEU A 207 -28.83 16.29 -13.65
CA LEU A 207 -27.73 17.23 -13.46
C LEU A 207 -27.89 18.43 -14.39
N GLY A 208 -27.41 19.61 -13.97
CA GLY A 208 -27.60 20.81 -14.76
C GLY A 208 -27.12 22.08 -14.08
N THR A 209 -28.06 22.89 -13.61
CA THR A 209 -27.78 24.13 -12.87
C THR A 209 -27.33 23.83 -11.44
N LYS A 210 -26.91 24.87 -10.70
CA LYS A 210 -26.60 24.74 -9.27
C LYS A 210 -27.80 24.25 -8.44
N ALA A 211 -29.02 24.70 -8.77
CA ALA A 211 -30.23 24.28 -8.06
C ALA A 211 -30.51 22.79 -8.31
N GLN A 212 -30.40 22.32 -9.55
CA GLN A 212 -30.60 20.90 -9.88
C GLN A 212 -29.54 20.01 -9.23
N ASP A 213 -28.27 20.38 -9.34
CA ASP A 213 -27.15 19.65 -8.72
C ASP A 213 -27.33 19.60 -7.18
N GLY A 214 -27.75 20.71 -6.55
CA GLY A 214 -28.02 20.78 -5.11
C GLY A 214 -29.21 19.92 -4.66
N VAL A 215 -30.27 19.80 -5.46
CA VAL A 215 -31.40 18.90 -5.18
C VAL A 215 -30.98 17.43 -5.22
N VAL A 216 -30.16 17.04 -6.21
CA VAL A 216 -29.61 15.67 -6.31
C VAL A 216 -28.71 15.36 -5.10
N GLU A 217 -27.82 16.28 -4.74
CA GLU A 217 -26.98 16.15 -3.54
C GLU A 217 -27.82 15.98 -2.26
N ALA A 218 -28.83 16.83 -2.08
CA ALA A 218 -29.72 16.79 -0.91
C ALA A 218 -30.48 15.47 -0.83
N LEU A 219 -30.97 14.93 -1.96
CA LEU A 219 -31.62 13.63 -1.98
C LEU A 219 -30.69 12.51 -1.50
N GLY A 220 -29.46 12.46 -2.00
CA GLY A 220 -28.46 11.46 -1.56
C GLY A 220 -28.19 11.53 -0.06
N ARG A 221 -28.00 12.74 0.47
CA ARG A 221 -27.82 12.98 1.91
C ARG A 221 -29.05 12.55 2.74
N LEU A 222 -30.26 12.83 2.25
CA LEU A 222 -31.49 12.43 2.93
C LEU A 222 -31.64 10.90 2.98
N ILE A 223 -31.39 10.19 1.87
CA ILE A 223 -31.44 8.73 1.81
C ILE A 223 -30.55 8.12 2.90
N GLY A 224 -29.32 8.62 3.06
CA GLY A 224 -28.38 8.11 4.06
C GLY A 224 -28.84 8.27 5.52
N ASN A 225 -29.66 9.28 5.84
CA ASN A 225 -30.14 9.54 7.20
C ASN A 225 -31.55 8.98 7.48
N ALA A 226 -32.41 9.00 6.45
CA ALA A 226 -33.81 8.61 6.51
C ALA A 226 -34.01 7.17 6.00
N SER A 227 -34.60 7.01 4.82
CA SER A 227 -34.92 5.71 4.21
C SER A 227 -34.82 5.75 2.68
N ALA A 228 -34.97 4.59 2.05
CA ALA A 228 -35.24 4.47 0.62
C ALA A 228 -35.92 3.12 0.34
N ASP A 229 -36.82 3.07 -0.63
CA ASP A 229 -37.33 1.81 -1.18
C ASP A 229 -36.62 1.52 -2.53
N PRO A 230 -36.78 0.31 -3.10
CA PRO A 230 -36.15 -0.01 -4.39
C PRO A 230 -36.56 0.92 -5.55
N GLU A 231 -37.75 1.54 -5.48
CA GLU A 231 -38.21 2.50 -6.49
C GLU A 231 -37.39 3.80 -6.42
N VAL A 232 -37.20 4.35 -5.21
CA VAL A 232 -36.35 5.53 -4.97
C VAL A 232 -34.91 5.27 -5.44
N ILE A 233 -34.36 4.09 -5.15
CA ILE A 233 -32.99 3.74 -5.60
C ILE A 233 -32.93 3.63 -7.14
N ASN A 234 -33.84 2.89 -7.77
CA ASN A 234 -33.82 2.71 -9.22
C ASN A 234 -34.12 4.00 -9.99
N ASN A 235 -34.88 4.95 -9.44
CA ASN A 235 -35.06 6.26 -10.06
C ASN A 235 -33.75 7.08 -10.14
N CYS A 236 -32.73 6.74 -9.35
CA CYS A 236 -31.43 7.41 -9.42
C CYS A 236 -30.64 7.09 -10.70
N ILE A 237 -31.08 6.10 -11.50
CA ILE A 237 -30.42 5.76 -12.78
C ILE A 237 -30.38 6.96 -13.74
N TYR A 238 -31.36 7.86 -13.70
CA TYR A 238 -31.39 9.02 -14.60
C TYR A 238 -30.20 9.96 -14.34
N VAL A 239 -29.84 10.17 -13.07
CA VAL A 239 -28.71 11.01 -12.67
C VAL A 239 -27.38 10.35 -13.03
N LEU A 240 -27.21 9.08 -12.66
CA LEU A 240 -25.99 8.34 -13.04
C LEU A 240 -25.87 8.21 -14.57
N SER A 241 -27.01 8.18 -15.27
CA SER A 241 -27.03 8.16 -16.73
C SER A 241 -26.56 9.45 -17.35
N ASP A 242 -27.19 10.54 -16.96
CA ASP A 242 -26.83 11.89 -17.39
C ASP A 242 -25.36 12.21 -17.09
N PHE A 243 -24.84 11.79 -15.93
CA PHE A 243 -23.42 11.97 -15.59
C PHE A 243 -22.48 11.27 -16.56
N LYS A 244 -22.70 9.97 -16.77
CA LYS A 244 -21.83 9.13 -17.61
C LYS A 244 -21.95 9.48 -19.09
N ASP A 245 -23.14 9.83 -19.57
CA ASP A 245 -23.35 10.20 -20.98
C ASP A 245 -22.73 11.58 -21.30
N ASN A 246 -22.57 12.44 -20.30
CA ASN A 246 -21.95 13.76 -20.44
C ASN A 246 -20.59 13.86 -19.74
N ILE A 247 -19.86 12.75 -19.62
CA ILE A 247 -18.60 12.68 -18.84
C ILE A 247 -17.56 13.71 -19.30
N ASP A 248 -17.51 14.05 -20.59
CA ASP A 248 -16.61 15.08 -21.14
C ASP A 248 -16.86 16.47 -20.55
N LYS A 249 -18.13 16.78 -20.23
CA LYS A 249 -18.54 18.08 -19.68
C LYS A 249 -18.64 18.05 -18.16
N TYR A 250 -19.08 16.93 -17.61
CA TYR A 250 -19.43 16.81 -16.20
C TYR A 250 -18.31 16.22 -15.35
N GLY A 251 -17.39 15.44 -15.95
CA GLY A 251 -16.31 14.76 -15.25
C GLY A 251 -15.47 15.71 -14.41
N SER A 252 -15.03 16.83 -14.98
CA SER A 252 -14.25 17.85 -14.26
C SER A 252 -15.09 18.87 -13.49
N ASN A 253 -16.43 18.77 -13.51
CA ASN A 253 -17.29 19.72 -12.79
C ASN A 253 -17.55 19.24 -11.35
N TYR A 254 -16.94 19.93 -10.39
CA TYR A 254 -17.07 19.63 -8.98
C TYR A 254 -18.51 19.43 -8.51
N SER A 255 -19.41 20.37 -8.81
CA SER A 255 -20.79 20.36 -8.31
C SER A 255 -21.53 19.09 -8.75
N LYS A 256 -21.29 18.66 -9.99
CA LYS A 256 -21.91 17.48 -10.58
C LYS A 256 -21.33 16.20 -10.01
N GLY A 257 -20.00 16.13 -9.93
CA GLY A 257 -19.32 15.00 -9.29
C GLY A 257 -19.76 14.84 -7.83
N ASN A 258 -19.84 15.93 -7.06
CA ASN A 258 -20.27 15.93 -5.66
C ASN A 258 -21.73 15.47 -5.49
N ALA A 259 -22.63 15.88 -6.39
CA ALA A 259 -24.01 15.41 -6.39
C ALA A 259 -24.10 13.89 -6.62
N VAL A 260 -23.38 13.37 -7.61
CA VAL A 260 -23.32 11.92 -7.90
C VAL A 260 -22.70 11.14 -6.75
N PHE A 261 -21.60 11.63 -6.17
CA PHE A 261 -20.96 11.02 -5.01
C PHE A 261 -21.88 10.92 -3.81
N ASN A 262 -22.55 12.00 -3.41
CA ASN A 262 -23.46 11.98 -2.26
C ASN A 262 -24.65 11.05 -2.50
N LEU A 263 -25.09 10.90 -3.75
CA LEU A 263 -26.13 9.93 -4.12
C LEU A 263 -25.65 8.49 -3.93
N MET A 264 -24.49 8.12 -4.50
CA MET A 264 -23.91 6.79 -4.33
C MET A 264 -23.64 6.46 -2.85
N LYS A 265 -23.04 7.41 -2.13
CA LYS A 265 -22.73 7.30 -0.70
C LYS A 265 -23.98 7.08 0.15
N GLY A 266 -25.03 7.86 -0.08
CA GLY A 266 -26.28 7.78 0.67
C GLY A 266 -26.97 6.43 0.49
N ILE A 267 -27.04 5.96 -0.77
CA ILE A 267 -27.65 4.68 -1.13
C ILE A 267 -26.85 3.51 -0.53
N ASP A 268 -25.53 3.49 -0.70
CA ASP A 268 -24.67 2.46 -0.10
C ASP A 268 -24.84 2.43 1.43
N TYR A 269 -24.69 3.59 2.09
CA TYR A 269 -24.80 3.68 3.55
C TYR A 269 -26.14 3.14 4.05
N TYR A 270 -27.26 3.59 3.46
CA TYR A 270 -28.58 3.17 3.90
C TYR A 270 -28.83 1.68 3.66
N THR A 271 -28.58 1.18 2.45
CA THR A 271 -28.82 -0.24 2.11
C THR A 271 -27.99 -1.16 3.00
N ASN A 272 -26.72 -0.82 3.26
CA ASN A 272 -25.86 -1.56 4.19
C ASN A 272 -26.38 -1.47 5.63
N SER A 273 -26.89 -0.32 6.07
CA SER A 273 -27.42 -0.14 7.42
C SER A 273 -28.62 -1.06 7.71
N VAL A 274 -29.43 -1.35 6.68
CA VAL A 274 -30.61 -2.22 6.80
C VAL A 274 -30.21 -3.68 7.04
N ILE A 275 -29.06 -4.12 6.51
CA ILE A 275 -28.53 -5.48 6.72
C ILE A 275 -28.37 -5.79 8.20
N TYR A 276 -27.94 -4.83 9.02
CA TYR A 276 -27.76 -5.00 10.47
C TYR A 276 -29.03 -5.40 11.22
N ASN A 277 -30.20 -5.13 10.64
CA ASN A 277 -31.49 -5.49 11.22
C ASN A 277 -32.05 -6.81 10.66
N THR A 278 -31.33 -7.48 9.77
CA THR A 278 -31.74 -8.75 9.16
C THR A 278 -31.20 -9.96 9.92
N LYS A 279 -31.86 -11.12 9.74
CA LYS A 279 -31.36 -12.38 10.28
C LYS A 279 -30.03 -12.74 9.63
N GLY A 280 -28.99 -12.88 10.45
CA GLY A 280 -27.67 -13.34 10.00
C GLY A 280 -26.86 -12.30 9.23
N TYR A 281 -27.23 -11.02 9.27
CA TYR A 281 -26.53 -9.96 8.54
C TYR A 281 -26.44 -10.23 7.04
N ASP A 282 -27.51 -10.79 6.46
CA ASP A 282 -27.54 -11.26 5.08
C ASP A 282 -28.37 -10.31 4.21
N ALA A 283 -27.74 -9.78 3.16
CA ALA A 283 -28.37 -8.93 2.16
C ALA A 283 -29.62 -9.57 1.53
N LYS A 284 -29.66 -10.91 1.40
CA LYS A 284 -30.81 -11.67 0.87
C LYS A 284 -32.11 -11.48 1.64
N ASN A 285 -31.99 -11.07 2.90
CA ASN A 285 -33.12 -10.83 3.79
C ASN A 285 -33.57 -9.35 3.78
N THR A 286 -33.05 -8.54 2.85
CA THR A 286 -33.47 -7.15 2.65
C THR A 286 -34.43 -7.02 1.48
N GLU A 287 -35.17 -5.91 1.43
CA GLU A 287 -36.06 -5.62 0.29
C GLU A 287 -35.33 -5.21 -1.00
N PHE A 288 -34.01 -4.99 -0.92
CA PHE A 288 -33.17 -4.54 -2.03
C PHE A 288 -32.59 -5.69 -2.85
N TYR A 289 -32.46 -6.88 -2.23
CA TYR A 289 -31.91 -8.06 -2.90
C TYR A 289 -32.67 -8.37 -4.19
N ASN A 290 -31.96 -8.41 -5.32
CA ASN A 290 -32.50 -8.65 -6.66
C ASN A 290 -33.58 -7.62 -7.11
N ARG A 291 -33.62 -6.44 -6.48
CA ARG A 291 -34.64 -5.40 -6.76
C ARG A 291 -34.04 -4.04 -7.10
N ILE A 292 -32.73 -3.89 -7.01
CA ILE A 292 -31.99 -2.65 -7.35
C ILE A 292 -30.97 -2.86 -8.49
N ASP A 293 -31.10 -3.94 -9.25
CA ASP A 293 -30.18 -4.27 -10.34
C ASP A 293 -30.04 -3.17 -11.41
N PRO A 294 -31.10 -2.45 -11.82
CA PRO A 294 -30.97 -1.32 -12.76
C PRO A 294 -30.04 -0.22 -12.25
N TYR A 295 -30.12 0.12 -10.96
CA TYR A 295 -29.20 1.07 -10.33
C TYR A 295 -27.77 0.53 -10.34
N MET A 296 -27.60 -0.74 -9.94
CA MET A 296 -26.29 -1.39 -9.86
C MET A 296 -25.59 -1.47 -11.22
N GLU A 297 -26.33 -1.78 -12.30
CA GLU A 297 -25.76 -1.79 -13.65
C GLU A 297 -25.23 -0.41 -14.07
N ARG A 298 -25.92 0.67 -13.68
CA ARG A 298 -25.44 2.02 -13.98
C ARG A 298 -24.27 2.44 -13.10
N LEU A 299 -24.27 2.06 -11.82
CA LEU A 299 -23.12 2.25 -10.93
C LEU A 299 -21.87 1.54 -11.48
N GLU A 300 -21.99 0.27 -11.87
CA GLU A 300 -20.91 -0.53 -12.45
C GLU A 300 -20.35 0.06 -13.75
N SER A 301 -21.19 0.76 -14.53
CA SER A 301 -20.74 1.45 -15.74
C SER A 301 -19.82 2.65 -15.47
N LEU A 302 -19.84 3.20 -14.25
CA LEU A 302 -18.96 4.30 -13.82
C LEU A 302 -17.57 3.82 -13.39
N CYS A 303 -17.38 2.52 -13.16
CA CYS A 303 -16.06 1.94 -12.88
C CYS A 303 -15.06 2.19 -14.01
N THR A 304 -15.53 2.38 -15.24
CA THR A 304 -14.71 2.58 -16.44
C THR A 304 -15.17 3.83 -17.16
N ILE A 305 -14.26 4.78 -17.39
CA ILE A 305 -14.54 6.00 -18.19
C ILE A 305 -13.55 6.20 -19.33
N GLY A 306 -12.70 5.21 -19.61
CA GLY A 306 -11.76 5.21 -20.71
C GLY A 306 -10.67 6.27 -20.56
N ASP A 307 -10.30 6.83 -21.70
CA ASP A 307 -9.34 7.92 -21.87
C ASP A 307 -9.78 9.25 -21.21
N LYS A 308 -11.00 9.31 -20.66
CA LYS A 308 -11.54 10.48 -19.98
C LYS A 308 -11.13 10.60 -18.52
N LEU A 309 -10.48 9.57 -17.96
CA LEU A 309 -9.94 9.62 -16.61
C LEU A 309 -8.88 10.72 -16.48
N ASN A 310 -9.05 11.59 -15.49
CA ASN A 310 -8.10 12.64 -15.15
C ASN A 310 -8.16 12.98 -13.65
N ASN A 311 -7.30 13.88 -13.18
CA ASN A 311 -7.20 14.21 -11.75
C ASN A 311 -8.51 14.80 -11.17
N ASP A 312 -9.33 15.46 -11.98
CA ASP A 312 -10.57 16.09 -11.50
C ASP A 312 -11.69 15.08 -11.23
N ASN A 313 -11.67 13.93 -11.95
CA ASN A 313 -12.74 12.93 -11.92
C ASN A 313 -12.32 11.57 -11.34
N ALA A 314 -11.02 11.32 -11.15
CA ALA A 314 -10.50 10.05 -10.64
C ALA A 314 -11.10 9.65 -9.30
N TRP A 315 -11.31 10.61 -8.39
CA TRP A 315 -11.90 10.36 -7.07
C TRP A 315 -13.32 9.77 -7.16
N LEU A 316 -14.08 10.14 -8.19
CA LEU A 316 -15.44 9.64 -8.39
C LEU A 316 -15.42 8.20 -8.94
N VAL A 317 -14.52 7.91 -9.87
CA VAL A 317 -14.30 6.55 -10.39
C VAL A 317 -13.85 5.61 -9.26
N ASN A 318 -12.94 6.07 -8.40
CA ASN A 318 -12.50 5.32 -7.23
C ASN A 318 -13.68 4.96 -6.33
N ASN A 319 -14.58 5.92 -6.06
CA ASN A 319 -15.79 5.66 -5.28
C ASN A 319 -16.78 4.74 -6.00
N ALA A 320 -16.90 4.82 -7.33
CA ALA A 320 -17.72 3.90 -8.10
C ALA A 320 -17.22 2.44 -8.00
N LEU A 321 -15.91 2.22 -8.04
CA LEU A 321 -15.29 0.90 -7.81
C LEU A 321 -15.64 0.37 -6.41
N TYR A 322 -15.36 1.19 -5.39
CA TYR A 322 -15.65 0.89 -4.00
C TYR A 322 -17.11 0.51 -3.74
N TYR A 323 -18.06 1.32 -4.23
CA TYR A 323 -19.48 1.06 -4.06
C TYR A 323 -19.95 -0.14 -4.89
N THR A 324 -19.38 -0.37 -6.07
CA THR A 324 -19.65 -1.57 -6.87
C THR A 324 -19.28 -2.84 -6.10
N GLY A 325 -18.10 -2.85 -5.46
CA GLY A 325 -17.66 -3.98 -4.65
C GLY A 325 -18.61 -4.27 -3.50
N ARG A 326 -18.90 -3.25 -2.69
CA ARG A 326 -19.75 -3.41 -1.49
C ARG A 326 -21.18 -3.75 -1.78
N MET A 327 -21.76 -3.18 -2.85
CA MET A 327 -23.15 -3.39 -3.18
C MET A 327 -23.39 -4.69 -3.98
N GLY A 328 -22.33 -5.35 -4.48
CA GLY A 328 -22.45 -6.63 -5.22
C GLY A 328 -23.19 -7.73 -4.45
N LYS A 329 -23.19 -7.70 -3.12
CA LYS A 329 -23.96 -8.63 -2.26
C LYS A 329 -25.48 -8.54 -2.39
N PHE A 330 -26.02 -7.45 -2.96
CA PHE A 330 -27.45 -7.31 -3.22
C PHE A 330 -27.90 -7.99 -4.52
N ARG A 331 -26.98 -8.51 -5.34
CA ARG A 331 -27.30 -9.23 -6.57
C ARG A 331 -27.55 -10.71 -6.33
N GLU A 332 -28.40 -11.30 -7.18
CA GLU A 332 -28.54 -12.76 -7.25
C GLU A 332 -27.27 -13.44 -7.80
N ASP A 333 -26.66 -12.83 -8.83
CA ASP A 333 -25.38 -13.21 -9.40
C ASP A 333 -24.30 -12.13 -9.13
N PRO A 334 -23.48 -12.30 -8.07
CA PRO A 334 -22.39 -11.36 -7.74
C PRO A 334 -21.29 -11.28 -8.81
N SER A 335 -21.22 -12.24 -9.74
CA SER A 335 -20.20 -12.24 -10.79
C SER A 335 -20.36 -11.10 -11.79
N ILE A 336 -21.55 -10.48 -11.85
CA ILE A 336 -21.79 -9.27 -12.63
C ILE A 336 -20.93 -8.11 -12.10
N SER A 337 -20.92 -7.88 -10.79
CA SER A 337 -20.13 -6.83 -10.16
C SER A 337 -18.63 -7.16 -10.21
N GLN A 338 -18.23 -8.43 -10.03
CA GLN A 338 -16.84 -8.86 -10.23
C GLN A 338 -16.34 -8.54 -11.64
N ARG A 339 -17.15 -8.82 -12.69
CA ARG A 339 -16.80 -8.49 -14.08
C ARG A 339 -16.64 -6.99 -14.31
N ALA A 340 -17.37 -6.14 -13.59
CA ALA A 340 -17.20 -4.69 -13.68
C ALA A 340 -15.85 -4.24 -13.10
N LEU A 341 -15.46 -4.80 -11.95
CA LEU A 341 -14.14 -4.55 -11.34
C LEU A 341 -13.00 -5.09 -12.21
N GLU A 342 -13.14 -6.30 -12.76
CA GLU A 342 -12.17 -6.88 -13.70
C GLU A 342 -12.02 -6.05 -14.97
N ARG A 343 -13.11 -5.45 -15.47
CA ARG A 343 -13.05 -4.53 -16.61
C ARG A 343 -12.20 -3.31 -16.27
N ALA A 344 -12.36 -2.75 -15.07
CA ALA A 344 -11.51 -1.65 -14.61
C ALA A 344 -10.04 -2.08 -14.49
N MET A 345 -9.75 -3.27 -13.96
CA MET A 345 -8.38 -3.81 -13.90
C MET A 345 -7.78 -4.04 -15.29
N LYS A 346 -8.59 -4.34 -16.30
CA LYS A 346 -8.15 -4.49 -17.69
C LYS A 346 -7.91 -3.15 -18.39
N GLU A 347 -8.70 -2.14 -18.05
CA GLU A 347 -8.70 -0.84 -18.71
C GLU A 347 -7.63 0.10 -18.14
N TYR A 348 -7.46 0.10 -16.82
CA TYR A 348 -6.50 0.99 -16.16
C TYR A 348 -5.12 0.34 -16.02
N PRO A 349 -4.04 1.14 -16.11
CA PRO A 349 -2.68 0.60 -16.02
C PRO A 349 -2.46 -0.22 -14.76
N TYR A 350 -1.66 -1.28 -14.87
CA TYR A 350 -1.24 -2.09 -13.73
C TYR A 350 -0.64 -1.20 -12.62
N LEU A 351 -1.09 -1.42 -11.38
CA LEU A 351 -0.74 -0.64 -10.19
C LEU A 351 -1.18 0.84 -10.22
N SER A 352 -2.03 1.27 -11.16
CA SER A 352 -2.75 2.55 -11.00
C SER A 352 -3.69 2.49 -9.79
N TYR A 353 -4.14 3.65 -9.32
CA TYR A 353 -5.08 3.70 -8.20
C TYR A 353 -6.34 2.87 -8.48
N GLN A 354 -6.92 3.05 -9.66
CA GLN A 354 -8.16 2.37 -10.05
C GLN A 354 -7.95 0.85 -10.16
N TYR A 355 -6.79 0.41 -10.65
CA TYR A 355 -6.44 -1.02 -10.67
C TYR A 355 -6.36 -1.60 -9.26
N ILE A 356 -5.65 -0.92 -8.37
CA ILE A 356 -5.45 -1.37 -6.97
C ILE A 356 -6.78 -1.35 -6.21
N GLU A 357 -7.62 -0.33 -6.39
CA GLU A 357 -8.95 -0.25 -5.77
C GLU A 357 -9.84 -1.40 -6.23
N ALA A 358 -9.89 -1.67 -7.54
CA ALA A 358 -10.68 -2.78 -8.08
C ALA A 358 -10.22 -4.15 -7.53
N ALA A 359 -8.90 -4.35 -7.42
CA ALA A 359 -8.34 -5.57 -6.83
C ALA A 359 -8.66 -5.67 -5.32
N ASN A 360 -8.58 -4.56 -4.59
CA ASN A 360 -8.96 -4.47 -3.18
C ASN A 360 -10.44 -4.82 -2.96
N ASP A 361 -11.33 -4.32 -3.83
CA ASP A 361 -12.76 -4.64 -3.76
C ASP A 361 -13.06 -6.11 -4.04
N LEU A 362 -12.33 -6.74 -4.98
CA LEU A 362 -12.39 -8.18 -5.23
C LEU A 362 -11.93 -8.99 -4.00
N ASP A 363 -10.87 -8.54 -3.33
CA ASP A 363 -10.36 -9.17 -2.11
C ASP A 363 -11.37 -9.08 -0.95
N LEU A 364 -11.79 -7.86 -0.62
CA LEU A 364 -12.64 -7.57 0.53
C LEU A 364 -14.07 -8.09 0.37
N ASN A 365 -14.68 -7.90 -0.80
CA ASN A 365 -16.12 -8.15 -0.99
C ASN A 365 -16.43 -9.48 -1.68
N PHE A 366 -15.46 -10.08 -2.37
CA PHE A 366 -15.65 -11.33 -3.13
C PHE A 366 -14.67 -12.43 -2.75
N GLY A 367 -14.01 -12.30 -1.59
CA GLY A 367 -13.15 -13.34 -1.01
C GLY A 367 -11.89 -13.61 -1.81
N GLY A 368 -11.35 -12.57 -2.47
CA GLY A 368 -10.11 -12.69 -3.25
C GLY A 368 -10.31 -13.45 -4.57
N LYS A 369 -11.53 -13.47 -5.12
CA LYS A 369 -11.82 -14.21 -6.36
C LYS A 369 -12.33 -13.32 -7.48
N ASN A 370 -11.91 -13.64 -8.70
CA ASN A 370 -12.50 -13.06 -9.90
C ASN A 370 -13.85 -13.74 -10.27
N SER A 371 -14.52 -13.24 -11.30
CA SER A 371 -15.82 -13.74 -11.78
C SER A 371 -15.78 -15.18 -12.31
N SER A 372 -14.61 -15.71 -12.64
CA SER A 372 -14.42 -17.13 -13.02
C SER A 372 -14.17 -18.03 -11.81
N GLY A 373 -14.07 -17.47 -10.60
CA GLY A 373 -13.80 -18.19 -9.36
C GLY A 373 -12.32 -18.45 -9.06
N ASN A 374 -11.41 -17.88 -9.86
CA ASN A 374 -9.96 -17.98 -9.64
C ASN A 374 -9.51 -16.95 -8.62
N ASP A 375 -8.53 -17.31 -7.80
CA ASP A 375 -7.97 -16.41 -6.80
C ASP A 375 -7.16 -15.28 -7.47
N ILE A 376 -7.30 -14.07 -6.94
CA ILE A 376 -6.44 -12.92 -7.25
C ILE A 376 -5.31 -12.86 -6.22
N ASP A 377 -4.08 -12.68 -6.69
CA ASP A 377 -2.94 -12.51 -5.79
C ASP A 377 -2.82 -11.04 -5.36
N PHE A 378 -3.70 -10.63 -4.46
CA PHE A 378 -3.73 -9.25 -3.96
C PHE A 378 -2.50 -8.91 -3.13
N ASN A 379 -1.87 -9.90 -2.49
CA ASN A 379 -0.62 -9.72 -1.76
C ASN A 379 0.54 -9.37 -2.68
N LYS A 380 0.65 -10.06 -3.83
CA LYS A 380 1.59 -9.66 -4.89
C LYS A 380 1.31 -8.26 -5.40
N ILE A 381 0.04 -7.90 -5.65
CA ILE A 381 -0.32 -6.54 -6.08
C ILE A 381 0.14 -5.49 -5.05
N LYS A 382 -0.05 -5.73 -3.74
CA LYS A 382 0.47 -4.83 -2.68
C LYS A 382 1.99 -4.76 -2.69
N ALA A 383 2.69 -5.88 -2.88
CA ALA A 383 4.15 -5.92 -2.94
C ALA A 383 4.69 -5.13 -4.14
N ASP A 384 4.16 -5.40 -5.34
CA ASP A 384 4.53 -4.70 -6.58
C ASP A 384 4.20 -3.20 -6.48
N ALA A 385 3.10 -2.83 -5.80
CA ALA A 385 2.78 -1.43 -5.52
C ALA A 385 3.81 -0.76 -4.60
N ARG A 386 4.27 -1.44 -3.53
CA ARG A 386 5.34 -0.90 -2.66
C ARG A 386 6.64 -0.70 -3.45
N GLU A 387 7.02 -1.65 -4.30
CA GLU A 387 8.20 -1.54 -5.14
C GLU A 387 8.10 -0.35 -6.11
N LYS A 388 6.93 -0.17 -6.75
CA LYS A 388 6.69 0.94 -7.68
C LYS A 388 6.70 2.31 -7.00
N TYR A 389 6.00 2.45 -5.87
CA TYR A 389 5.77 3.76 -5.24
C TYR A 389 6.81 4.13 -4.18
N LEU A 390 7.58 3.16 -3.69
CA LEU A 390 8.63 3.34 -2.67
C LEU A 390 9.92 2.60 -3.06
N PRO A 391 10.48 2.83 -4.26
CA PRO A 391 11.63 2.06 -4.77
C PRO A 391 12.94 2.34 -4.04
N LYS A 392 13.05 3.46 -3.32
CA LYS A 392 14.31 3.87 -2.66
C LYS A 392 14.25 3.54 -1.17
N THR A 393 15.32 2.93 -0.64
CA THR A 393 15.48 2.70 0.79
C THR A 393 16.77 3.35 1.25
N TYR A 394 16.72 4.04 2.39
CA TYR A 394 17.86 4.68 3.03
C TYR A 394 18.02 4.25 4.48
N THR A 395 19.24 3.96 4.92
CA THR A 395 19.52 3.47 6.27
C THR A 395 20.50 4.35 7.03
N PHE A 396 20.20 4.59 8.31
CA PHE A 396 20.97 5.43 9.22
C PHE A 396 21.10 4.77 10.59
N ASP A 397 22.08 5.21 11.37
CA ASP A 397 22.33 4.79 12.75
C ASP A 397 22.39 3.26 12.93
N ASP A 398 23.21 2.59 12.11
CA ASP A 398 23.35 1.13 12.06
C ASP A 398 22.01 0.40 11.80
N GLY A 399 21.13 1.04 11.02
CA GLY A 399 19.82 0.49 10.61
C GLY A 399 18.68 0.77 11.60
N LYS A 400 18.91 1.56 12.66
CA LYS A 400 17.86 1.95 13.62
C LYS A 400 16.92 3.04 13.08
N PHE A 401 17.31 3.71 12.00
CA PHE A 401 16.47 4.69 11.31
C PHE A 401 16.47 4.40 9.82
N VAL A 402 15.30 4.03 9.29
CA VAL A 402 15.12 3.59 7.90
C VAL A 402 14.14 4.53 7.21
N VAL A 403 14.45 4.96 5.99
CA VAL A 403 13.53 5.75 5.16
C VAL A 403 13.24 5.02 3.85
N LYS A 404 11.98 4.69 3.60
CA LYS A 404 11.49 4.20 2.31
C LYS A 404 10.83 5.36 1.56
N ALA A 405 11.26 5.64 0.35
CA ALA A 405 10.83 6.84 -0.36
C ALA A 405 10.51 6.59 -1.84
N GLY A 406 9.60 7.40 -2.36
CA GLY A 406 9.35 7.55 -3.78
C GLY A 406 10.60 8.02 -4.53
N ASP A 407 10.64 7.73 -5.83
CA ASP A 407 11.77 8.03 -6.72
C ASP A 407 12.05 9.53 -6.88
N LYS A 408 11.06 10.41 -6.70
CA LYS A 408 11.19 11.87 -6.81
C LYS A 408 11.58 12.56 -5.51
N VAL A 409 11.54 11.86 -4.37
CA VAL A 409 12.03 12.40 -3.10
C VAL A 409 13.56 12.48 -3.17
N THR A 410 14.10 13.68 -3.00
CA THR A 410 15.54 13.94 -3.17
C THR A 410 16.36 13.41 -1.99
N GLU A 411 17.57 12.91 -2.25
CA GLU A 411 18.49 12.48 -1.19
C GLU A 411 18.85 13.62 -0.22
N GLU A 412 18.96 14.85 -0.72
CA GLU A 412 19.20 16.01 0.13
C GLU A 412 18.09 16.17 1.17
N LYS A 413 16.82 16.02 0.76
CA LYS A 413 15.69 16.04 1.69
C LYS A 413 15.82 14.93 2.72
N ILE A 414 16.17 13.71 2.32
CA ILE A 414 16.36 12.58 3.25
C ILE A 414 17.44 12.89 4.30
N LYS A 415 18.59 13.44 3.88
CA LYS A 415 19.65 13.89 4.79
C LYS A 415 19.15 14.96 5.76
N ARG A 416 18.36 15.93 5.27
CA ARG A 416 17.77 16.99 6.12
C ARG A 416 16.81 16.42 7.17
N LEU A 417 15.96 15.46 6.81
CA LEU A 417 15.06 14.80 7.76
C LEU A 417 15.83 14.05 8.85
N TYR A 418 16.91 13.34 8.49
CA TYR A 418 17.79 12.72 9.47
C TYR A 418 18.30 13.75 10.49
N TRP A 419 18.87 14.87 10.05
CA TRP A 419 19.40 15.89 10.95
C TRP A 419 18.31 16.65 11.73
N ALA A 420 17.13 16.85 11.14
CA ALA A 420 15.98 17.43 11.82
C ALA A 420 15.58 16.55 13.01
N SER A 421 15.60 15.23 12.84
CA SER A 421 15.35 14.26 13.92
C SER A 421 16.33 14.46 15.09
N LYS A 422 17.61 14.78 14.81
CA LYS A 422 18.63 14.98 15.85
C LYS A 422 18.46 16.29 16.60
N GLU A 423 18.00 17.35 15.94
CA GLU A 423 17.64 18.61 16.61
C GLU A 423 16.44 18.41 17.54
N VAL A 424 15.37 17.79 17.03
CA VAL A 424 14.15 17.49 17.81
C VAL A 424 14.47 16.58 18.99
N LYS A 425 15.17 15.46 18.75
CA LYS A 425 15.60 14.52 19.80
C LYS A 425 16.38 15.24 20.89
N ALA A 426 17.35 16.08 20.53
CA ALA A 426 18.16 16.77 21.52
C ALA A 426 17.32 17.67 22.44
N GLN A 427 16.43 18.50 21.87
CA GLN A 427 15.57 19.36 22.69
C GLN A 427 14.52 18.57 23.48
N PHE A 428 13.98 17.50 22.91
CA PHE A 428 13.08 16.59 23.59
C PHE A 428 13.72 16.02 24.85
N MET A 429 14.91 15.41 24.72
CA MET A 429 15.63 14.82 25.88
C MET A 429 15.95 15.86 26.95
N ARG A 430 16.30 17.09 26.55
CA ARG A 430 16.50 18.20 27.52
C ARG A 430 15.22 18.46 28.31
N VAL A 431 14.04 18.50 27.70
CA VAL A 431 12.79 18.78 28.41
C VAL A 431 12.33 17.57 29.23
N VAL A 432 12.34 16.36 28.65
CA VAL A 432 11.76 15.18 29.31
C VAL A 432 12.69 14.53 30.34
N GLN A 433 13.99 14.87 30.32
CA GLN A 433 14.99 14.38 31.27
C GLN A 433 15.13 12.84 31.30
N ASN A 434 14.87 12.18 30.18
CA ASN A 434 15.01 10.73 30.00
C ASN A 434 15.42 10.42 28.56
N ASP A 435 16.49 9.66 28.35
CA ASP A 435 16.94 9.18 27.03
C ASP A 435 17.03 7.66 26.93
N LYS A 436 16.48 6.95 27.91
CA LYS A 436 16.31 5.49 27.89
C LYS A 436 14.87 5.17 27.50
N ALA A 437 14.71 4.26 26.54
CA ALA A 437 13.39 3.76 26.19
C ALA A 437 12.69 3.22 27.44
N LEU A 438 11.40 3.50 27.58
CA LEU A 438 10.62 3.01 28.73
C LEU A 438 10.46 1.49 28.69
N GLU A 439 10.46 0.92 27.48
CA GLU A 439 10.26 -0.50 27.19
C GLU A 439 11.28 -0.94 26.12
N GLU A 440 11.87 -2.14 26.27
CA GLU A 440 12.82 -2.72 25.32
C GLU A 440 12.15 -3.77 24.43
N GLY A 441 12.57 -3.87 23.16
CA GLY A 441 12.04 -4.86 22.22
C GLY A 441 10.73 -4.45 21.54
N ASN A 442 10.31 -3.19 21.72
CA ASN A 442 9.18 -2.63 21.01
C ASN A 442 9.52 -2.40 19.52
N PRO A 443 8.52 -2.41 18.62
CA PRO A 443 8.75 -2.22 17.18
C PRO A 443 9.48 -0.93 16.82
N ASP A 444 9.37 0.10 17.67
CA ASP A 444 10.01 1.40 17.54
C ASP A 444 11.51 1.40 17.89
N ASP A 445 12.10 0.25 18.26
CA ASP A 445 13.56 0.07 18.29
C ASP A 445 14.20 0.35 16.91
N ILE A 446 13.42 0.18 15.84
CA ILE A 446 13.73 0.65 14.49
C ILE A 446 12.64 1.62 14.05
N LEU A 447 12.98 2.89 13.88
CA LEU A 447 12.06 3.86 13.27
C LEU A 447 12.10 3.73 11.75
N THR A 448 10.95 3.41 11.15
CA THR A 448 10.77 3.45 9.70
C THR A 448 9.97 4.70 9.28
N VAL A 449 10.43 5.41 8.27
CA VAL A 449 9.73 6.55 7.67
C VAL A 449 9.41 6.23 6.22
N VAL A 450 8.15 6.33 5.83
CA VAL A 450 7.64 6.04 4.49
C VAL A 450 7.19 7.35 3.84
N ILE A 451 7.80 7.72 2.72
CA ILE A 451 7.59 9.02 2.05
C ILE A 451 7.18 8.78 0.60
N TYR A 452 5.89 8.89 0.31
CA TYR A 452 5.39 8.88 -1.07
C TYR A 452 5.77 10.18 -1.82
N ASN A 453 5.76 10.18 -3.15
CA ASN A 453 6.17 11.38 -3.90
C ASN A 453 5.17 12.55 -3.79
N SER A 454 3.90 12.26 -3.52
CA SER A 454 2.80 13.24 -3.63
C SER A 454 1.60 12.86 -2.75
N PRO A 455 0.68 13.80 -2.47
CA PRO A 455 -0.60 13.49 -1.82
C PRO A 455 -1.42 12.45 -2.58
N GLU A 456 -1.34 12.43 -3.92
CA GLU A 456 -2.06 11.48 -4.78
C GLU A 456 -1.58 10.04 -4.58
N GLU A 457 -0.26 9.83 -4.57
CA GLU A 457 0.32 8.51 -4.30
C GLU A 457 0.07 8.09 -2.84
N TYR A 458 0.13 9.04 -1.89
CA TYR A 458 -0.12 8.76 -0.48
C TYR A 458 -1.50 8.13 -0.23
N LYS A 459 -2.53 8.50 -1.00
CA LYS A 459 -3.89 7.94 -0.88
C LYS A 459 -3.92 6.42 -1.07
N LEU A 460 -2.91 5.80 -1.68
CA LEU A 460 -2.78 4.33 -1.78
C LEU A 460 -2.35 3.67 -0.48
N ASN A 461 -1.75 4.41 0.45
CA ASN A 461 -1.29 3.88 1.72
C ASN A 461 -2.43 3.23 2.52
N ARG A 462 -3.67 3.71 2.36
CA ARG A 462 -4.87 3.11 2.95
C ARG A 462 -5.14 1.68 2.48
N ILE A 463 -4.75 1.35 1.26
CA ILE A 463 -4.94 0.02 0.65
C ILE A 463 -3.70 -0.84 0.87
N ILE A 464 -2.52 -0.27 0.62
CA ILE A 464 -1.24 -0.99 0.65
C ILE A 464 -0.84 -1.37 2.08
N ASN A 465 -1.10 -0.47 3.04
CA ASN A 465 -0.69 -0.62 4.44
C ASN A 465 -1.85 -0.53 5.43
N GLY A 466 -3.07 -0.22 5.00
CA GLY A 466 -4.27 -0.26 5.85
C GLY A 466 -4.48 0.96 6.75
N PHE A 467 -3.72 2.04 6.58
CA PHE A 467 -3.77 3.23 7.45
C PHE A 467 -4.41 4.44 6.74
N SER A 468 -5.16 5.24 7.51
CA SER A 468 -5.84 6.43 6.99
C SER A 468 -4.88 7.41 6.31
N THR A 469 -5.34 7.99 5.21
CA THR A 469 -4.62 9.01 4.42
C THR A 469 -5.32 10.36 4.46
N ASP A 470 -6.32 10.54 5.33
CA ASP A 470 -7.01 11.82 5.55
C ASP A 470 -6.24 12.69 6.56
N ASN A 471 -4.95 12.87 6.28
CA ASN A 471 -3.98 13.57 7.11
C ASN A 471 -2.75 13.91 6.26
N GLY A 472 -1.88 14.78 6.78
CA GLY A 472 -0.60 15.09 6.13
C GLY A 472 0.45 13.98 6.32
N GLY A 473 0.22 13.08 7.26
CA GLY A 473 1.06 11.97 7.67
C GLY A 473 0.54 11.37 8.98
N ILE A 474 1.00 10.18 9.33
CA ILE A 474 0.59 9.49 10.55
C ILE A 474 1.70 8.55 11.06
N TYR A 475 2.04 8.66 12.34
CA TYR A 475 2.89 7.70 13.03
C TYR A 475 2.09 6.54 13.65
N ILE A 476 2.53 5.31 13.38
CA ILE A 476 1.92 4.08 13.91
C ILE A 476 2.95 3.37 14.81
N GLU A 477 2.79 3.54 16.12
CA GLU A 477 3.75 3.02 17.11
C GLU A 477 3.86 1.49 17.11
N ASN A 478 2.73 0.78 16.95
CA ASN A 478 2.69 -0.69 16.92
C ASN A 478 3.57 -1.34 15.84
N ILE A 479 4.07 -0.56 14.88
CA ILE A 479 5.01 -1.01 13.85
C ILE A 479 6.20 -0.05 13.70
N GLY A 480 6.38 0.90 14.62
CA GLY A 480 7.48 1.86 14.60
C GLY A 480 7.57 2.64 13.28
N THR A 481 6.44 2.94 12.62
CA THR A 481 6.44 3.46 11.24
C THR A 481 5.66 4.76 11.09
N PHE A 482 6.31 5.79 10.54
CA PHE A 482 5.70 7.05 10.12
C PHE A 482 5.41 7.04 8.62
N PHE A 483 4.16 7.28 8.21
CA PHE A 483 3.78 7.39 6.80
C PHE A 483 3.46 8.84 6.43
N THR A 484 4.02 9.33 5.33
CA THR A 484 3.83 10.70 4.84
C THR A 484 4.12 10.79 3.33
N TYR A 485 4.15 12.01 2.81
CA TYR A 485 4.44 12.30 1.40
C TYR A 485 5.20 13.61 1.24
N GLU A 486 6.02 13.73 0.21
CA GLU A 486 6.57 15.04 -0.19
C GLU A 486 5.48 15.94 -0.76
N ARG A 487 5.59 17.25 -0.53
CA ARG A 487 4.55 18.22 -0.90
C ARG A 487 5.10 19.58 -1.30
N THR A 488 4.32 20.27 -2.12
CA THR A 488 4.49 21.66 -2.48
C THR A 488 3.78 22.58 -1.47
N PRO A 489 4.16 23.88 -1.41
CA PRO A 489 3.46 24.86 -0.57
C PRO A 489 1.98 25.06 -0.90
N GLU A 490 1.56 24.76 -2.14
CA GLU A 490 0.15 24.81 -2.56
C GLU A 490 -0.67 23.66 -1.99
N GLU A 491 -0.04 22.50 -1.77
CA GLU A 491 -0.70 21.29 -1.26
C GLU A 491 -0.82 21.27 0.27
N SER A 492 0.07 21.97 0.98
CA SER A 492 0.08 22.02 2.45
C SER A 492 0.73 23.29 2.99
N ILE A 493 0.17 23.80 4.10
CA ILE A 493 0.81 24.87 4.88
C ILE A 493 2.10 24.41 5.59
N TYR A 494 2.29 23.10 5.74
CA TYR A 494 3.46 22.50 6.38
C TYR A 494 4.34 21.84 5.33
N THR A 495 5.64 22.17 5.36
CA THR A 495 6.65 21.45 4.58
C THR A 495 6.80 20.01 5.05
N LEU A 496 7.46 19.15 4.26
CA LEU A 496 7.74 17.77 4.68
C LEU A 496 8.59 17.72 5.95
N GLU A 497 9.63 18.56 6.06
CA GLU A 497 10.47 18.61 7.26
C GLU A 497 9.69 19.07 8.48
N GLU A 498 8.85 20.09 8.34
CA GLU A 498 8.06 20.62 9.44
C GLU A 498 7.08 19.58 9.99
N LEU A 499 6.37 18.87 9.10
CA LEU A 499 5.47 17.78 9.53
C LEU A 499 6.26 16.60 10.10
N PHE A 500 7.39 16.23 9.48
CA PHE A 500 8.25 15.17 10.02
C PHE A 500 8.73 15.49 11.44
N ARG A 501 9.11 16.74 11.73
CA ARG A 501 9.53 17.16 13.07
C ARG A 501 8.40 17.01 14.09
N HIS A 502 7.16 17.28 13.69
CA HIS A 502 5.96 17.05 14.51
C HIS A 502 5.77 15.55 14.78
N GLU A 503 5.67 14.73 13.73
CA GLU A 503 5.38 13.29 13.83
C GLU A 503 6.51 12.49 14.49
N PHE A 504 7.76 12.90 14.27
CA PHE A 504 8.91 12.35 14.98
C PHE A 504 8.82 12.59 16.49
N THR A 505 8.11 13.64 16.93
CA THR A 505 7.85 13.83 18.36
C THR A 505 6.88 12.79 18.91
N HIS A 506 5.89 12.32 18.15
CA HIS A 506 5.03 11.22 18.58
C HIS A 506 5.81 9.91 18.77
N TYR A 507 6.76 9.62 17.87
CA TYR A 507 7.73 8.54 18.08
C TYR A 507 8.48 8.71 19.42
N LEU A 508 9.00 9.91 19.71
CA LEU A 508 9.70 10.16 20.96
C LEU A 508 8.78 10.08 22.20
N GLN A 509 7.52 10.50 22.09
CA GLN A 509 6.53 10.42 23.17
C GLN A 509 6.24 8.96 23.54
N GLY A 510 5.91 8.11 22.57
CA GLY A 510 5.67 6.69 22.80
C GLY A 510 6.90 5.99 23.39
N ARG A 511 8.08 6.26 22.82
CA ARG A 511 9.31 5.58 23.24
C ARG A 511 9.84 5.99 24.63
N TYR A 512 9.72 7.27 24.98
CA TYR A 512 10.45 7.85 26.12
C TYR A 512 9.57 8.51 27.20
N VAL A 513 8.27 8.71 26.95
CA VAL A 513 7.38 9.46 27.85
C VAL A 513 6.15 8.68 28.29
N VAL A 514 5.43 8.03 27.37
CA VAL A 514 4.16 7.36 27.70
C VAL A 514 4.39 5.84 27.77
N PRO A 515 4.20 5.19 28.93
CA PRO A 515 4.30 3.74 29.03
C PRO A 515 3.18 3.01 28.26
N GLY A 516 3.51 1.85 27.68
CA GLY A 516 2.61 1.09 26.81
C GLY A 516 2.46 1.67 25.41
N MET A 517 1.63 1.03 24.59
CA MET A 517 1.38 1.45 23.21
C MET A 517 0.37 2.59 23.13
N TRP A 518 0.53 3.48 22.17
CA TRP A 518 -0.31 4.65 21.94
C TRP A 518 -1.77 4.27 21.76
N GLY A 519 -2.65 5.05 22.39
CA GLY A 519 -4.08 4.75 22.45
C GLY A 519 -4.43 3.58 23.38
N GLN A 520 -3.43 2.90 23.96
CA GLN A 520 -3.58 1.76 24.88
C GLN A 520 -3.01 2.12 26.26
N GLY A 521 -3.65 1.67 27.32
CA GLY A 521 -3.24 1.98 28.69
C GLY A 521 -4.16 2.99 29.38
N GLU A 522 -3.89 3.24 30.66
CA GLU A 522 -4.85 3.92 31.55
C GLU A 522 -5.06 5.40 31.20
N PHE A 523 -4.03 6.07 30.68
CA PHE A 523 -4.11 7.47 30.24
C PHE A 523 -5.08 7.68 29.05
N TYR A 524 -5.23 6.69 28.18
CA TYR A 524 -6.05 6.81 26.98
C TYR A 524 -7.53 6.47 27.20
N GLN A 525 -7.89 5.78 28.30
CA GLN A 525 -9.28 5.42 28.59
C GLN A 525 -10.24 6.63 28.67
N GLU A 526 -9.72 7.78 29.12
CA GLU A 526 -10.48 9.03 29.20
C GLU A 526 -9.99 10.11 28.22
N GLY A 527 -8.95 9.82 27.43
CA GLY A 527 -8.36 10.72 26.43
C GLY A 527 -7.69 11.96 27.03
N VAL A 528 -7.06 11.84 28.21
CA VAL A 528 -6.54 13.01 28.97
C VAL A 528 -5.19 13.54 28.49
N LEU A 529 -4.53 12.83 27.57
CA LEU A 529 -3.25 13.23 26.99
C LEU A 529 -3.38 13.97 25.65
N THR A 530 -4.59 14.05 25.07
CA THR A 530 -4.80 14.60 23.72
C THR A 530 -4.12 15.96 23.50
N TRP A 531 -4.32 16.93 24.39
CA TRP A 531 -3.68 18.24 24.27
C TRP A 531 -2.17 18.20 24.49
N TYR A 532 -1.69 17.29 25.35
CA TYR A 532 -0.29 17.16 25.72
C TYR A 532 0.49 16.56 24.56
N GLU A 533 0.02 15.46 23.97
CA GLU A 533 0.67 14.81 22.83
C GLU A 533 0.74 15.77 21.64
N GLU A 534 -0.39 16.31 21.19
CA GLU A 534 -0.46 17.19 20.04
C GLU A 534 0.22 18.54 20.28
N GLY A 535 -0.07 19.15 21.44
CA GLY A 535 0.48 20.45 21.81
C GLY A 535 1.99 20.40 22.03
N THR A 536 2.54 19.28 22.51
CA THR A 536 4.00 19.14 22.63
C THR A 536 4.65 18.72 21.31
N ALA A 537 3.98 17.96 20.44
CA ALA A 537 4.45 17.67 19.09
C ALA A 537 4.62 18.93 18.25
N GLU A 538 3.63 19.82 18.25
CA GLU A 538 3.74 21.12 17.57
C GLU A 538 4.86 22.01 18.13
N PHE A 539 5.07 21.93 19.44
CA PHE A 539 6.11 22.67 20.15
C PHE A 539 7.50 22.16 19.82
N PHE A 540 7.77 20.86 19.98
CA PHE A 540 9.07 20.25 19.71
C PHE A 540 9.43 20.31 18.22
N ALA A 541 8.46 20.44 17.32
CA ALA A 541 8.76 20.71 15.92
C ALA A 541 9.53 22.03 15.69
N GLY A 542 9.46 22.97 16.63
CA GLY A 542 10.26 24.21 16.64
C GLY A 542 11.69 24.07 17.16
N SER A 543 12.19 22.84 17.38
CA SER A 543 13.53 22.58 17.91
C SER A 543 14.64 23.11 17.02
N THR A 544 15.68 23.65 17.64
CA THR A 544 16.90 24.13 16.95
C THR A 544 18.15 23.53 17.57
N ARG A 545 19.27 23.60 16.85
CA ARG A 545 20.58 23.17 17.35
C ARG A 545 21.09 23.94 18.57
N THR A 546 21.03 25.28 18.55
CA THR A 546 21.75 26.13 19.53
C THR A 546 20.90 27.15 20.28
N ASP A 547 19.62 27.28 19.95
CA ASP A 547 18.74 28.32 20.50
C ASP A 547 17.49 27.73 21.16
N GLY A 548 17.55 26.47 21.59
CA GLY A 548 16.43 25.77 22.21
C GLY A 548 15.29 25.53 21.22
N ILE A 549 14.05 25.69 21.69
CA ILE A 549 12.83 25.50 20.91
C ILE A 549 12.23 26.88 20.62
N LYS A 550 12.01 27.20 19.34
CA LYS A 550 11.44 28.46 18.88
C LYS A 550 9.96 28.29 18.49
N PRO A 551 9.09 29.27 18.80
CA PRO A 551 7.73 29.27 18.30
C PRO A 551 7.70 29.29 16.77
N ARG A 552 6.84 28.48 16.16
CA ARG A 552 6.64 28.42 14.71
C ARG A 552 5.58 29.42 14.25
N LYS A 553 5.87 30.17 13.19
CA LYS A 553 4.91 31.11 12.58
C LYS A 553 3.64 30.39 12.08
N SER A 554 3.81 29.23 11.46
CA SER A 554 2.76 28.40 10.86
C SER A 554 1.66 27.99 11.84
N VAL A 555 2.00 27.77 13.11
CA VAL A 555 1.08 27.39 14.20
C VAL A 555 0.56 28.63 14.93
N THR A 556 1.43 29.61 15.19
CA THR A 556 1.09 30.83 15.93
C THR A 556 0.02 31.67 15.21
N GLN A 557 0.04 31.70 13.88
CA GLN A 557 -0.99 32.38 13.07
C GLN A 557 -2.39 31.77 13.20
N GLY A 558 -2.50 30.54 13.71
CA GLY A 558 -3.77 29.87 13.99
C GLY A 558 -4.45 30.33 15.28
N LEU A 559 -3.76 31.12 16.12
CA LEU A 559 -4.33 31.66 17.35
C LEU A 559 -5.26 32.85 17.05
N ALA A 560 -6.41 32.91 17.73
CA ALA A 560 -7.34 34.03 17.56
C ALA A 560 -6.78 35.34 18.14
N TYR A 561 -6.86 36.45 17.40
CA TYR A 561 -6.44 37.77 17.90
C TYR A 561 -7.31 38.27 19.05
N ASP A 562 -8.63 38.14 18.96
CA ASP A 562 -9.56 38.52 20.02
C ASP A 562 -9.54 37.48 21.15
N ARG A 563 -9.19 37.92 22.37
CA ARG A 563 -9.16 37.08 23.58
C ARG A 563 -10.49 36.36 23.82
N ASN A 564 -11.63 36.93 23.45
CA ASN A 564 -12.95 36.29 23.65
C ASN A 564 -13.16 35.05 22.77
N ASN A 565 -12.40 34.92 21.68
CA ASN A 565 -12.46 33.79 20.76
C ASN A 565 -11.34 32.76 21.01
N ARG A 566 -10.52 32.95 22.05
CA ARG A 566 -9.43 32.02 22.39
C ARG A 566 -9.93 30.90 23.29
N MET A 567 -9.28 29.75 23.19
CA MET A 567 -9.47 28.68 24.15
C MET A 567 -8.87 29.10 25.51
N SER A 568 -9.63 28.88 26.58
CA SER A 568 -9.13 29.07 27.94
C SER A 568 -8.18 27.93 28.32
N LEU A 569 -7.40 28.11 29.39
CA LEU A 569 -6.57 27.02 29.94
C LEU A 569 -7.41 25.78 30.26
N TYR A 570 -8.59 25.97 30.86
CA TYR A 570 -9.54 24.89 31.10
C TYR A 570 -9.92 24.15 29.80
N GLY A 571 -10.21 24.91 28.73
CA GLY A 571 -10.59 24.34 27.43
C GLY A 571 -9.50 23.49 26.83
N VAL A 572 -8.24 23.95 26.87
CA VAL A 572 -7.09 23.21 26.31
C VAL A 572 -6.83 21.94 27.10
N LEU A 573 -6.79 22.03 28.44
CA LEU A 573 -6.48 20.88 29.30
C LEU A 573 -7.52 19.75 29.22
N HIS A 574 -8.72 20.03 28.72
CA HIS A 574 -9.80 19.06 28.51
C HIS A 574 -10.14 18.84 27.03
N ALA A 575 -9.29 19.31 26.12
CA ALA A 575 -9.48 19.14 24.69
C ALA A 575 -9.44 17.65 24.31
N LYS A 576 -10.23 17.29 23.30
CA LYS A 576 -10.31 15.95 22.72
C LYS A 576 -10.30 16.07 21.20
N TYR A 577 -9.90 14.99 20.52
CA TYR A 577 -10.01 14.89 19.07
C TYR A 577 -11.46 15.15 18.61
N GLY A 578 -11.61 15.90 17.51
CA GLY A 578 -12.91 16.31 16.97
C GLY A 578 -12.98 17.77 16.49
N SER A 579 -11.99 18.59 16.85
CA SER A 579 -11.75 19.92 16.28
C SER A 579 -10.24 20.15 16.12
N TRP A 580 -9.84 20.99 15.17
CA TRP A 580 -8.41 21.27 14.90
C TRP A 580 -7.85 22.42 15.75
N ASP A 581 -8.71 23.24 16.35
CA ASP A 581 -8.28 24.48 17.01
C ASP A 581 -7.38 24.22 18.22
N PHE A 582 -7.59 23.11 18.95
CA PHE A 582 -6.87 22.84 20.19
C PHE A 582 -5.36 22.61 20.00
N TYR A 583 -4.93 22.21 18.80
CA TYR A 583 -3.50 21.98 18.48
C TYR A 583 -2.70 23.27 18.69
N ASN A 584 -3.19 24.39 18.13
CA ASN A 584 -2.55 25.70 18.26
C ASN A 584 -2.51 26.18 19.71
N TYR A 585 -3.57 25.93 20.49
CA TYR A 585 -3.64 26.34 21.89
C TYR A 585 -2.81 25.44 22.81
N GLY A 586 -2.74 24.14 22.52
CA GLY A 586 -1.82 23.19 23.16
C GLY A 586 -0.37 23.58 22.92
N PHE A 587 -0.01 23.93 21.68
CA PHE A 587 1.29 24.50 21.33
C PHE A 587 1.62 25.75 22.15
N ALA A 588 0.68 26.68 22.27
CA ALA A 588 0.89 27.90 23.05
C ALA A 588 1.09 27.59 24.54
N LEU A 589 0.41 26.58 25.08
CA LEU A 589 0.56 26.13 26.46
C LEU A 589 1.93 25.49 26.69
N SER A 590 2.37 24.62 25.77
CA SER A 590 3.73 24.04 25.78
C SER A 590 4.82 25.11 25.76
N ASN A 591 4.68 26.12 24.90
CA ASN A 591 5.60 27.26 24.84
C ASN A 591 5.59 28.09 26.13
N TYR A 592 4.42 28.36 26.70
CA TYR A 592 4.30 29.07 27.97
C TYR A 592 5.02 28.32 29.09
N MET A 593 4.79 27.01 29.21
CA MET A 593 5.46 26.20 30.21
C MET A 593 6.97 26.21 30.02
N TYR A 594 7.45 26.02 28.79
CA TYR A 594 8.87 26.00 28.50
C TYR A 594 9.58 27.32 28.86
N ASN A 595 8.96 28.45 28.55
CA ASN A 595 9.59 29.77 28.74
C ASN A 595 9.35 30.37 30.12
N ASN A 596 8.23 30.05 30.77
CA ASN A 596 7.79 30.75 31.98
C ASN A 596 7.59 29.83 33.20
N ASN A 597 7.44 28.52 33.01
CA ASN A 597 7.12 27.60 34.10
C ASN A 597 7.58 26.15 33.81
N MET A 598 8.90 25.92 33.74
CA MET A 598 9.45 24.60 33.47
C MET A 598 9.10 23.57 34.56
N GLY A 599 8.92 24.01 35.80
CA GLY A 599 8.44 23.15 36.87
C GLY A 599 7.07 22.52 36.59
N MET A 600 6.16 23.27 35.96
CA MET A 600 4.86 22.75 35.49
C MET A 600 5.03 21.69 34.40
N PHE A 601 5.90 21.92 33.43
CA PHE A 601 6.18 20.96 32.35
C PHE A 601 6.76 19.65 32.90
N ASN A 602 7.82 19.76 33.72
CA ASN A 602 8.50 18.61 34.31
C ASN A 602 7.54 17.77 35.17
N LYS A 603 6.70 18.43 35.97
CA LYS A 603 5.76 17.74 36.85
C LYS A 603 4.73 16.91 36.08
N MET A 604 4.15 17.46 35.01
CA MET A 604 3.24 16.70 34.15
C MET A 604 3.94 15.53 33.46
N THR A 605 5.08 15.79 32.84
CA THR A 605 5.87 14.76 32.16
C THR A 605 6.23 13.60 33.10
N ASN A 606 6.56 13.91 34.35
CA ASN A 606 6.88 12.90 35.35
C ASN A 606 5.66 12.07 35.79
N TYR A 607 4.46 12.66 35.88
CA TYR A 607 3.26 11.85 36.12
C TYR A 607 3.01 10.86 34.97
N ILE A 608 3.21 11.30 33.73
CA ILE A 608 3.01 10.47 32.54
C ILE A 608 4.03 9.32 32.50
N LYS A 609 5.33 9.63 32.62
CA LYS A 609 6.42 8.62 32.65
C LYS A 609 6.25 7.57 33.74
N ASN A 610 5.71 7.96 34.89
CA ASN A 610 5.50 7.07 36.03
C ASN A 610 4.16 6.31 35.97
N ASN A 611 3.40 6.47 34.89
CA ASN A 611 2.04 5.96 34.74
C ASN A 611 1.08 6.39 35.88
N ASP A 612 1.29 7.56 36.48
CA ASP A 612 0.49 8.08 37.60
C ASP A 612 -0.70 8.91 37.09
N VAL A 613 -1.71 8.19 36.61
CA VAL A 613 -2.93 8.79 36.04
C VAL A 613 -3.70 9.63 37.07
N SER A 614 -3.76 9.18 38.33
CA SER A 614 -4.47 9.90 39.38
C SER A 614 -3.77 11.22 39.71
N GLY A 615 -2.45 11.19 39.91
CA GLY A 615 -1.65 12.38 40.18
C GLY A 615 -1.70 13.38 39.03
N TYR A 616 -1.68 12.90 37.78
CA TYR A 616 -1.87 13.75 36.60
C TYR A 616 -3.25 14.42 36.62
N LYS A 617 -4.34 13.67 36.80
CA LYS A 617 -5.71 14.22 36.81
C LYS A 617 -5.92 15.24 37.92
N ASP A 618 -5.43 14.96 39.12
CA ASP A 618 -5.51 15.91 40.25
C ASP A 618 -4.75 17.21 39.94
N TYR A 619 -3.59 17.10 39.27
CA TYR A 619 -2.82 18.26 38.86
C TYR A 619 -3.51 19.07 37.75
N ILE A 620 -4.09 18.39 36.74
CA ILE A 620 -4.92 19.02 35.71
C ILE A 620 -6.10 19.78 36.35
N ALA A 621 -6.82 19.17 37.29
CA ALA A 621 -7.94 19.81 37.99
C ALA A 621 -7.50 21.06 38.77
N SER A 622 -6.33 21.00 39.43
CA SER A 622 -5.75 22.14 40.13
C SER A 622 -5.43 23.29 39.16
N MET A 623 -4.82 23.02 38.01
CA MET A 623 -4.48 24.07 37.03
C MET A 623 -5.74 24.65 36.37
N SER A 624 -6.72 23.79 36.11
CA SER A 624 -8.00 24.16 35.49
C SER A 624 -8.83 25.13 36.33
N SER A 625 -8.57 25.20 37.65
CA SER A 625 -9.24 26.12 38.58
C SER A 625 -8.40 27.35 38.95
N ASP A 626 -7.18 27.48 38.41
CA ASP A 626 -6.31 28.64 38.64
C ASP A 626 -6.55 29.72 37.57
N TYR A 627 -7.44 30.66 37.89
CA TYR A 627 -7.74 31.81 37.02
C TYR A 627 -6.52 32.68 36.76
N GLY A 628 -5.60 32.82 37.72
CA GLY A 628 -4.39 33.61 37.52
C GLY A 628 -3.40 32.94 36.57
N LEU A 629 -3.33 31.61 36.57
CA LEU A 629 -2.58 30.84 35.58
C LEU A 629 -3.18 30.99 34.18
N ASN A 630 -4.52 30.95 34.08
CA ASN A 630 -5.19 31.25 32.82
C ASN A 630 -4.85 32.66 32.30
N ASP A 631 -4.89 33.68 33.15
CA ASP A 631 -4.58 35.06 32.73
C ASP A 631 -3.14 35.18 32.18
N ARG A 632 -2.17 34.56 32.86
CA ARG A 632 -0.78 34.52 32.37
C ARG A 632 -0.63 33.75 31.05
N TYR A 633 -1.38 32.67 30.87
CA TYR A 633 -1.43 31.93 29.61
C TYR A 633 -2.02 32.79 28.47
N GLN A 634 -3.09 33.54 28.74
CA GLN A 634 -3.67 34.47 27.76
C GLN A 634 -2.73 35.62 27.41
N ASP A 635 -2.03 36.19 28.40
CA ASP A 635 -1.02 37.24 28.19
C ASP A 635 0.19 36.71 27.40
N TYR A 636 0.57 35.45 27.60
CA TYR A 636 1.62 34.81 26.82
C TYR A 636 1.22 34.64 25.34
N MET A 637 -0.03 34.24 25.06
CA MET A 637 -0.52 34.20 23.68
C MET A 637 -0.52 35.58 23.01
N ASP A 638 -0.81 36.66 23.75
CA ASP A 638 -0.64 38.02 23.22
C ASP A 638 0.83 38.29 22.86
N SER A 639 1.77 37.84 23.68
CA SER A 639 3.20 38.02 23.39
C SER A 639 3.64 37.28 22.12
N LEU A 640 3.11 36.08 21.87
CA LEU A 640 3.36 35.33 20.64
C LEU A 640 2.79 36.06 19.41
N LEU A 641 1.52 36.50 19.49
CA LEU A 641 0.85 37.20 18.39
C LEU A 641 1.47 38.57 18.10
N ASN A 642 1.90 39.30 19.13
CA ASN A 642 2.58 40.59 18.97
C ASN A 642 3.96 40.44 18.31
N ASN A 643 4.56 39.24 18.36
CA ASN A 643 5.85 38.94 17.75
C ASN A 643 5.75 38.13 16.44
N ILE A 644 4.54 37.90 15.92
CA ILE A 644 4.29 36.96 14.82
C ILE A 644 5.06 37.29 13.54
N ASP A 645 5.28 38.58 13.25
CA ASP A 645 6.00 39.02 12.06
C ASP A 645 7.49 38.71 12.12
N ASN A 646 8.04 38.48 13.32
CA ASN A 646 9.43 38.09 13.55
C ASN A 646 9.61 36.57 13.74
N LEU A 647 8.51 35.80 13.73
CA LEU A 647 8.58 34.33 13.78
C LEU A 647 8.88 33.77 12.39
N ASP A 648 9.51 32.60 12.37
CA ASP A 648 9.77 31.81 11.17
C ASP A 648 9.48 30.32 11.46
N VAL A 649 9.73 29.43 10.50
CA VAL A 649 9.72 27.97 10.69
C VAL A 649 11.16 27.49 10.86
N PRO A 650 11.56 26.97 12.03
CA PRO A 650 12.91 26.45 12.21
C PRO A 650 13.14 25.20 11.37
N LEU A 651 14.02 25.30 10.37
CA LEU A 651 14.46 24.20 9.51
C LEU A 651 15.96 23.96 9.69
N VAL A 652 16.42 22.75 9.34
CA VAL A 652 17.85 22.43 9.42
C VAL A 652 18.67 23.29 8.46
N SER A 653 19.85 23.69 8.93
CA SER A 653 20.82 24.45 8.14
C SER A 653 21.43 23.64 7.00
N ASP A 654 21.86 24.32 5.94
CA ASP A 654 22.62 23.73 4.82
C ASP A 654 23.97 23.15 5.28
N GLU A 655 24.48 23.60 6.43
CA GLU A 655 25.71 23.11 7.05
C GLU A 655 25.67 21.60 7.39
N TYR A 656 24.49 20.98 7.40
CA TYR A 656 24.32 19.55 7.62
C TYR A 656 24.52 18.69 6.37
N VAL A 657 24.35 19.27 5.19
CA VAL A 657 24.41 18.55 3.90
C VAL A 657 25.64 18.89 3.07
N ASN A 658 26.37 19.93 3.48
CA ASN A 658 27.66 20.30 2.88
C ASN A 658 28.74 19.23 3.17
N GLY A 659 29.75 19.16 2.30
CA GLY A 659 30.93 18.34 2.58
C GLY A 659 31.79 18.93 3.71
N HIS A 660 32.40 18.06 4.52
CA HIS A 660 33.28 18.48 5.61
C HIS A 660 34.65 17.81 5.48
N GLU A 661 35.70 18.55 5.82
CA GLU A 661 37.07 18.03 5.87
C GLU A 661 37.19 16.88 6.88
N ALA A 662 38.10 15.94 6.64
CA ALA A 662 38.36 14.85 7.58
C ALA A 662 38.88 15.38 8.93
N LYS A 663 38.42 14.78 10.04
CA LYS A 663 38.93 15.06 11.38
C LYS A 663 38.86 13.82 12.27
N ASP A 664 39.98 13.55 12.95
CA ASP A 664 40.14 12.42 13.86
C ASP A 664 39.19 12.53 15.07
N ILE A 665 38.54 11.42 15.44
CA ILE A 665 37.54 11.41 16.51
C ILE A 665 38.13 11.77 17.89
N ASN A 666 39.42 11.50 18.11
CA ASN A 666 40.11 11.88 19.34
C ASN A 666 40.36 13.39 19.38
N GLU A 667 40.61 14.03 18.23
CA GLU A 667 40.66 15.49 18.15
C GLU A 667 39.30 16.11 18.42
N ILE A 668 38.22 15.56 17.84
CA ILE A 668 36.85 16.00 18.13
C ILE A 668 36.57 15.89 19.63
N THR A 669 36.91 14.75 20.24
CA THR A 669 36.77 14.50 21.68
C THR A 669 37.55 15.52 22.51
N LYS A 670 38.79 15.82 22.11
CA LYS A 670 39.65 16.81 22.78
C LYS A 670 39.04 18.22 22.70
N ASP A 671 38.59 18.61 21.51
CA ASP A 671 37.98 19.92 21.26
C ASP A 671 36.68 20.10 22.06
N ILE A 672 35.85 19.07 22.18
CA ILE A 672 34.65 19.08 23.04
C ILE A 672 35.04 19.21 24.51
N LYS A 673 36.02 18.45 24.99
CA LYS A 673 36.50 18.55 26.39
C LYS A 673 37.02 19.95 26.72
N GLU A 674 37.76 20.57 25.79
CA GLU A 674 38.33 21.91 25.96
C GLU A 674 37.25 22.99 26.19
N VAL A 675 36.12 22.91 25.50
CA VAL A 675 35.06 23.93 25.60
C VAL A 675 33.97 23.62 26.63
N SER A 676 33.81 22.35 27.05
CA SER A 676 32.65 21.91 27.84
C SER A 676 32.94 21.53 29.29
N ASN A 677 34.22 21.28 29.65
CA ASN A 677 34.61 20.75 30.95
C ASN A 677 33.88 19.44 31.35
N ILE A 678 33.43 18.66 30.37
CA ILE A 678 32.75 17.38 30.59
C ILE A 678 33.79 16.28 30.83
N LYS A 679 33.53 15.48 31.86
CA LYS A 679 34.40 14.39 32.29
C LYS A 679 33.97 13.06 31.68
N ASP A 680 34.92 12.14 31.61
CA ASP A 680 34.70 10.73 31.24
C ASP A 680 33.99 10.55 29.89
N LEU A 681 34.27 11.47 28.96
CA LEU A 681 33.72 11.46 27.61
C LEU A 681 34.16 10.20 26.86
N SER A 682 33.20 9.36 26.51
CA SER A 682 33.35 8.18 25.65
C SER A 682 32.54 8.37 24.37
N SER A 683 33.07 7.86 23.26
CA SER A 683 32.45 7.94 21.94
C SER A 683 31.96 6.56 21.48
N ASN A 684 30.81 6.55 20.82
CA ASN A 684 30.32 5.46 19.98
C ASN A 684 30.18 6.00 18.56
N VAL A 685 30.52 5.20 17.56
CA VAL A 685 30.44 5.58 16.14
C VAL A 685 29.36 4.73 15.48
N GLU A 686 28.45 5.36 14.76
CA GLU A 686 27.36 4.69 14.05
C GLU A 686 27.46 4.95 12.55
N LYS A 687 27.17 3.93 11.74
CA LYS A 687 27.21 4.02 10.28
C LYS A 687 25.84 4.43 9.73
N SER A 688 25.86 5.32 8.76
CA SER A 688 24.70 5.65 7.93
C SER A 688 25.10 5.61 6.46
N GLN A 689 24.12 5.53 5.56
CA GLN A 689 24.36 5.38 4.13
C GLN A 689 25.21 6.50 3.51
N PHE A 690 25.02 7.74 3.96
CA PHE A 690 25.68 8.91 3.36
C PHE A 690 26.89 9.43 4.16
N PHE A 691 26.95 9.11 5.44
CA PHE A 691 27.93 9.64 6.37
C PHE A 691 28.02 8.74 7.61
N THR A 692 29.08 8.90 8.39
CA THR A 692 29.20 8.30 9.71
C THR A 692 28.86 9.36 10.76
N THR A 693 28.32 8.95 11.89
CA THR A 693 28.07 9.83 13.03
C THR A 693 28.77 9.33 14.29
N TYR A 694 28.87 10.19 15.29
CA TYR A 694 29.29 9.80 16.62
C TYR A 694 28.25 10.22 17.65
N ASP A 695 28.12 9.42 18.70
CA ASP A 695 27.50 9.80 19.97
C ASP A 695 28.57 9.82 21.06
N MET A 696 28.72 10.95 21.73
CA MET A 696 29.67 11.15 22.81
C MET A 696 28.94 11.40 24.13
N ARG A 697 29.11 10.50 25.10
CA ARG A 697 28.50 10.62 26.43
C ARG A 697 29.56 10.93 27.48
N GLY A 698 29.25 11.86 28.38
CA GLY A 698 30.09 12.16 29.55
C GLY A 698 29.28 12.73 30.71
N THR A 699 29.97 13.11 31.78
CA THR A 699 29.35 13.70 32.98
C THR A 699 29.74 15.17 33.12
N TYR A 700 28.74 16.04 33.30
CA TYR A 700 28.95 17.43 33.67
C TYR A 700 28.67 17.63 35.17
N VAL A 701 29.59 18.29 35.86
CA VAL A 701 29.41 18.71 37.25
C VAL A 701 29.38 20.24 37.28
N GLY A 702 28.23 20.78 37.65
CA GLY A 702 27.96 22.21 37.71
C GLY A 702 28.38 22.86 39.02
N GLY A 703 27.84 24.06 39.24
CA GLY A 703 27.96 24.75 40.53
C GLY A 703 26.98 24.20 41.57
N ARG A 704 26.90 24.87 42.73
CA ARG A 704 25.92 24.53 43.77
C ARG A 704 24.50 24.57 43.24
N SER A 705 23.76 23.49 43.43
CA SER A 705 22.36 23.38 43.01
C SER A 705 21.52 24.50 43.60
N GLN A 706 20.67 25.11 42.77
CA GLN A 706 19.67 26.10 43.14
C GLN A 706 18.24 25.57 42.95
N GLY A 707 18.09 24.24 42.96
CA GLY A 707 16.87 23.53 42.61
C GLY A 707 16.82 23.18 41.12
N GLU A 708 16.17 22.05 40.82
CA GLU A 708 16.18 21.40 39.50
C GLU A 708 15.83 22.36 38.34
N GLU A 709 14.85 23.24 38.50
CA GLU A 709 14.46 24.20 37.45
C GLU A 709 15.58 25.21 37.13
N ASN A 710 16.26 25.74 38.14
CA ASN A 710 17.34 26.70 37.93
C ASN A 710 18.59 26.02 37.40
N ASP A 711 18.88 24.81 37.89
CA ASP A 711 19.98 23.98 37.40
C ASP A 711 19.77 23.62 35.92
N TRP A 712 18.54 23.29 35.53
CA TRP A 712 18.17 23.02 34.15
C TRP A 712 18.36 24.25 33.27
N LYS A 713 17.92 25.45 33.70
CA LYS A 713 18.10 26.70 32.95
C LYS A 713 19.58 27.03 32.74
N ASP A 714 20.38 26.91 33.79
CA ASP A 714 21.83 27.11 33.74
C ASP A 714 22.50 26.13 32.77
N MET A 715 22.18 24.83 32.89
CA MET A 715 22.73 23.80 32.01
C MET A 715 22.29 23.98 30.55
N ASN A 716 21.03 24.34 30.31
CA ASN A 716 20.51 24.59 28.96
C ASN A 716 21.24 25.76 28.27
N SER A 717 21.45 26.87 29.01
CA SER A 717 22.23 28.01 28.50
C SER A 717 23.67 27.61 28.20
N LYS A 718 24.33 26.93 29.15
CA LYS A 718 25.73 26.50 29.01
C LYS A 718 25.93 25.56 27.82
N LEU A 719 25.03 24.60 27.61
CA LEU A 719 25.14 23.67 26.50
C LEU A 719 24.96 24.38 25.15
N ASN A 720 24.08 25.38 25.08
CA ASN A 720 23.96 26.23 23.90
C ASN A 720 25.24 27.04 23.63
N ASP A 721 25.84 27.61 24.68
CA ASP A 721 27.11 28.34 24.57
C ASP A 721 28.25 27.42 24.12
N ILE A 722 28.34 26.20 24.66
CA ILE A 722 29.29 25.17 24.22
C ILE A 722 29.16 24.88 22.73
N LEU A 723 27.93 24.65 22.24
CA LEU A 723 27.69 24.39 20.82
C LEU A 723 28.07 25.60 19.94
N LYS A 724 27.83 26.82 20.42
CA LYS A 724 28.22 28.07 19.74
C LYS A 724 29.75 28.23 19.71
N GLU A 725 30.46 27.92 20.79
CA GLU A 725 31.93 27.94 20.83
C GLU A 725 32.54 26.87 19.92
N LEU A 726 32.00 25.65 19.90
CA LEU A 726 32.42 24.61 18.95
C LEU A 726 32.27 25.09 17.50
N SER A 727 31.18 25.78 17.19
CA SER A 727 30.90 26.28 15.85
C SER A 727 31.87 27.38 15.39
N LYS A 728 32.64 27.98 16.30
CA LYS A 728 33.68 28.97 15.99
C LYS A 728 35.04 28.33 15.67
N LYS A 729 35.24 27.05 16.02
CA LYS A 729 36.46 26.32 15.66
C LYS A 729 36.53 26.16 14.14
N SER A 730 37.73 25.97 13.60
CA SER A 730 37.99 25.97 12.15
C SER A 730 37.34 24.81 11.39
N TRP A 731 36.99 23.71 12.08
CA TRP A 731 36.38 22.55 11.45
C TRP A 731 34.87 22.70 11.34
N ASN A 732 34.36 22.80 10.10
CA ASN A 732 32.94 23.04 9.85
C ASN A 732 32.00 21.94 10.35
N GLY A 733 32.48 20.71 10.54
CA GLY A 733 31.67 19.60 11.05
C GLY A 733 31.07 19.87 12.44
N TYR A 734 31.63 20.79 13.23
CA TYR A 734 31.04 21.23 14.50
C TYR A 734 29.67 21.87 14.38
N LYS A 735 29.32 22.40 13.20
CA LYS A 735 28.00 22.96 12.95
C LYS A 735 26.91 21.89 12.82
N THR A 736 27.29 20.61 12.72
CA THR A 736 26.34 19.48 12.76
C THR A 736 26.03 19.01 14.18
N VAL A 737 26.77 19.49 15.18
CA VAL A 737 26.68 18.93 16.53
C VAL A 737 25.40 19.39 17.22
N THR A 738 24.57 18.43 17.61
CA THR A 738 23.48 18.60 18.57
C THR A 738 23.91 18.04 19.92
N ALA A 739 23.30 18.50 21.01
CA ALA A 739 23.61 18.00 22.33
C ALA A 739 22.43 18.10 23.28
N TYR A 740 22.37 17.20 24.26
CA TYR A 740 21.36 17.22 25.32
C TYR A 740 21.94 16.77 26.66
N PHE A 741 21.15 16.93 27.71
CA PHE A 741 21.50 16.52 29.06
C PHE A 741 20.29 15.90 29.76
N VAL A 742 20.52 14.87 30.57
CA VAL A 742 19.50 14.08 31.28
C VAL A 742 20.00 13.66 32.67
N ASN A 743 19.12 13.05 33.45
CA ASN A 743 19.45 12.45 34.75
C ASN A 743 19.99 13.47 35.77
N HIS A 744 19.27 14.58 35.98
CA HIS A 744 19.59 15.55 37.04
C HIS A 744 19.77 14.83 38.38
N LYS A 745 20.85 15.18 39.07
CA LYS A 745 21.09 14.79 40.47
C LYS A 745 21.93 15.86 41.17
N VAL A 746 21.98 15.79 42.51
CA VAL A 746 22.86 16.63 43.32
C VAL A 746 23.90 15.74 44.00
N ASP A 747 25.19 16.07 43.84
CA ASP A 747 26.29 15.32 44.44
C ASP A 747 26.45 15.59 45.94
N GLU A 748 27.37 14.86 46.58
CA GLU A 748 27.65 14.99 48.02
C GLU A 748 28.17 16.39 48.43
N ASN A 749 28.70 17.16 47.47
CA ASN A 749 29.18 18.52 47.69
C ASN A 749 28.09 19.58 47.46
N GLY A 750 26.88 19.15 47.10
CA GLY A 750 25.74 20.02 46.81
C GLY A 750 25.77 20.62 45.40
N ASN A 751 26.59 20.10 44.49
CA ASN A 751 26.63 20.55 43.09
C ASN A 751 25.66 19.75 42.24
N TYR A 752 25.03 20.39 41.25
CA TYR A 752 24.19 19.66 40.30
C TYR A 752 25.04 18.88 39.29
N VAL A 753 24.56 17.73 38.86
CA VAL A 753 25.24 16.81 37.95
C VAL A 753 24.27 16.34 36.88
N TYR A 754 24.75 16.26 35.64
CA TYR A 754 24.01 15.74 34.49
C TYR A 754 24.87 14.75 33.69
N ASP A 755 24.21 13.77 33.08
CA ASP A 755 24.77 13.06 31.94
C ASP A 755 24.57 13.94 30.70
N VAL A 756 25.61 14.14 29.90
CA VAL A 756 25.58 14.97 28.70
C VAL A 756 25.94 14.14 27.49
N VAL A 757 25.20 14.32 26.40
CA VAL A 757 25.38 13.60 25.15
C VAL A 757 25.54 14.60 24.01
N PHE A 758 26.57 14.41 23.19
CA PHE A 758 26.77 15.11 21.91
C PHE A 758 26.59 14.13 20.77
N HIS A 759 25.86 14.55 19.75
CA HIS A 759 25.71 13.82 18.50
C HIS A 759 26.24 14.69 17.37
N GLY A 760 27.01 14.13 16.44
CA GLY A 760 27.55 14.89 15.32
C GLY A 760 28.13 14.01 14.21
N MET A 761 28.47 14.64 13.10
CA MET A 761 29.09 13.94 11.98
C MET A 761 30.51 13.46 12.33
N ASN A 762 30.83 12.24 11.94
CA ASN A 762 32.17 11.67 12.00
C ASN A 762 32.77 11.61 10.59
N THR A 763 33.96 12.17 10.42
CA THR A 763 34.71 12.19 9.14
C THR A 763 36.10 11.58 9.28
N ASP A 764 36.34 10.85 10.37
CA ASP A 764 37.61 10.18 10.62
C ASP A 764 37.85 9.08 9.58
N THR A 765 38.95 9.19 8.84
CA THR A 765 39.36 8.23 7.80
C THR A 765 40.25 7.10 8.34
N ASN A 766 40.66 7.16 9.63
CA ASN A 766 41.51 6.14 10.27
C ASN A 766 40.71 5.06 11.00
N THR A 767 39.40 5.25 11.20
CA THR A 767 38.50 4.11 11.27
C THR A 767 38.49 3.49 9.88
N ASP A 768 38.79 2.20 9.75
CA ASP A 768 38.78 1.47 8.48
C ASP A 768 37.35 1.54 7.88
N VAL A 769 37.10 2.60 7.13
CA VAL A 769 35.81 2.92 6.52
C VAL A 769 36.00 2.67 5.03
N HIS A 770 35.92 1.39 4.67
CA HIS A 770 35.32 1.05 3.41
C HIS A 770 33.86 1.55 3.45
N VAL A 771 33.55 2.55 2.63
CA VAL A 771 32.16 2.85 2.26
C VAL A 771 31.67 1.59 1.57
N ASN A 772 30.79 0.85 2.25
CA ASN A 772 30.32 -0.43 1.76
C ASN A 772 29.76 -0.27 0.35
N LYS A 773 30.32 -0.97 -0.61
CA LYS A 773 29.70 -1.07 -1.93
C LYS A 773 28.63 -2.15 -1.86
N GLU A 774 27.55 -1.96 -2.61
CA GLU A 774 26.55 -3.02 -2.69
C GLU A 774 27.17 -4.29 -3.29
N PRO A 775 26.78 -5.47 -2.80
CA PRO A 775 27.20 -6.71 -3.41
C PRO A 775 26.58 -6.83 -4.81
N LYS A 776 27.13 -7.69 -5.66
CA LYS A 776 26.56 -8.03 -6.96
C LYS A 776 25.98 -9.43 -6.92
N ALA A 777 24.66 -9.54 -6.96
CA ALA A 777 23.96 -10.82 -7.10
C ALA A 777 24.19 -11.43 -8.50
N VAL A 778 24.42 -12.74 -8.57
CA VAL A 778 24.57 -13.48 -9.84
C VAL A 778 23.83 -14.80 -9.76
N ILE A 779 22.88 -15.02 -10.67
CA ILE A 779 22.09 -16.27 -10.75
C ILE A 779 22.63 -17.19 -11.84
N LYS A 780 23.01 -18.42 -11.47
CA LYS A 780 23.33 -19.51 -12.40
C LYS A 780 22.32 -20.65 -12.26
N SER A 781 21.67 -20.98 -13.36
CA SER A 781 20.65 -22.04 -13.46
C SER A 781 20.37 -22.35 -14.93
N ASP A 782 19.64 -23.44 -15.21
CA ASP A 782 19.02 -23.63 -16.52
C ASP A 782 17.89 -22.60 -16.74
N SER A 783 17.50 -22.33 -17.98
CA SER A 783 16.40 -21.40 -18.30
C SER A 783 15.04 -22.08 -18.41
N SER A 784 15.00 -23.41 -18.33
CA SER A 784 13.77 -24.20 -18.41
C SER A 784 13.89 -25.54 -17.70
N VAL A 785 12.77 -26.07 -17.24
CA VAL A 785 12.66 -27.40 -16.61
C VAL A 785 11.30 -28.04 -16.91
N ILE A 786 11.19 -29.36 -16.88
CA ILE A 786 9.90 -30.04 -17.00
C ILE A 786 9.19 -29.99 -15.65
N VAL A 787 7.86 -29.88 -15.65
CA VAL A 787 7.05 -29.92 -14.43
C VAL A 787 7.40 -31.17 -13.59
N GLU A 788 7.51 -31.01 -12.27
CA GLU A 788 7.95 -32.02 -11.29
C GLU A 788 9.43 -32.46 -11.37
N GLU A 789 10.21 -31.97 -12.33
CA GLU A 789 11.67 -32.20 -12.38
C GLU A 789 12.44 -31.17 -11.54
N GLU A 790 13.59 -31.62 -11.01
CA GLU A 790 14.46 -30.82 -10.15
C GLU A 790 15.38 -29.92 -10.98
N ILE A 791 15.34 -28.61 -10.74
CA ILE A 791 16.27 -27.63 -11.30
C ILE A 791 17.26 -27.15 -10.22
N ASN A 792 18.51 -26.93 -10.61
CA ASN A 792 19.56 -26.44 -9.73
C ASN A 792 19.78 -24.92 -9.89
N PHE A 793 19.90 -24.22 -8.77
CA PHE A 793 20.24 -22.81 -8.69
C PHE A 793 21.55 -22.63 -7.91
N ASP A 794 22.46 -21.83 -8.47
CA ASP A 794 23.77 -21.56 -7.88
C ASP A 794 24.01 -20.04 -7.85
N GLY A 795 24.14 -19.51 -6.63
CA GLY A 795 24.35 -18.09 -6.34
C GLY A 795 25.79 -17.79 -5.97
N THR A 796 26.66 -18.81 -5.92
CA THR A 796 28.03 -18.69 -5.41
C THR A 796 28.96 -17.85 -6.28
N GLU A 797 28.52 -17.44 -7.47
CA GLU A 797 29.23 -16.47 -8.31
C GLU A 797 28.93 -15.01 -7.93
N SER A 798 28.03 -14.77 -6.98
CA SER A 798 27.78 -13.44 -6.39
C SER A 798 29.00 -12.95 -5.63
N LYS A 799 29.31 -11.66 -5.73
CA LYS A 799 30.54 -11.08 -5.17
C LYS A 799 30.30 -9.72 -4.59
N ASP A 800 31.03 -9.43 -3.54
CA ASP A 800 31.17 -8.10 -2.99
C ASP A 800 32.59 -7.60 -3.30
N GLU A 801 32.72 -6.33 -3.70
CA GLU A 801 34.02 -5.74 -4.07
C GLU A 801 34.85 -5.35 -2.84
N ASP A 802 34.21 -5.08 -1.71
CA ASP A 802 34.85 -4.64 -0.47
C ASP A 802 34.48 -5.47 0.78
N GLY A 803 33.87 -6.64 0.57
CA GLY A 803 33.50 -7.57 1.63
C GLY A 803 33.25 -8.99 1.13
N GLU A 804 32.46 -9.73 1.90
CA GLU A 804 32.05 -11.11 1.63
C GLU A 804 30.52 -11.25 1.73
N ILE A 805 29.93 -12.11 0.90
CA ILE A 805 28.51 -12.41 0.98
C ILE A 805 28.21 -13.19 2.26
N LYS A 806 27.38 -12.61 3.12
CA LYS A 806 26.97 -13.16 4.41
C LYS A 806 25.71 -14.03 4.32
N ALA A 807 24.78 -13.70 3.43
CA ALA A 807 23.53 -14.43 3.28
C ALA A 807 23.04 -14.47 1.83
N TYR A 808 22.30 -15.53 1.50
CA TYR A 808 21.60 -15.73 0.23
C TYR A 808 20.12 -15.97 0.56
N GLU A 809 19.22 -15.39 -0.23
CA GLU A 809 17.80 -15.69 -0.19
C GLU A 809 17.30 -15.85 -1.64
N TRP A 810 16.83 -17.05 -1.96
CA TRP A 810 16.16 -17.40 -3.19
C TRP A 810 14.65 -17.29 -3.02
N ASP A 811 14.00 -16.72 -4.02
CA ASP A 811 12.56 -16.85 -4.26
C ASP A 811 12.38 -17.48 -5.64
N PHE A 812 11.74 -18.64 -5.71
CA PHE A 812 11.59 -19.36 -6.97
C PHE A 812 10.43 -18.88 -7.84
N GLY A 813 9.66 -17.90 -7.37
CA GLY A 813 8.55 -17.28 -8.11
C GLY A 813 7.22 -18.04 -8.02
N ASP A 814 7.15 -19.11 -7.23
CA ASP A 814 5.94 -19.92 -6.97
C ASP A 814 5.53 -19.97 -5.49
N GLY A 815 6.19 -19.16 -4.65
CA GLY A 815 5.95 -19.04 -3.21
C GLY A 815 6.91 -19.86 -2.35
N GLU A 816 7.75 -20.72 -2.94
CA GLU A 816 8.83 -21.40 -2.23
C GLU A 816 10.14 -20.58 -2.23
N LYS A 817 10.91 -20.71 -1.15
CA LYS A 817 12.14 -19.96 -0.90
C LYS A 817 13.26 -20.86 -0.38
N SER A 818 14.52 -20.41 -0.53
CA SER A 818 15.69 -21.08 0.08
C SER A 818 16.72 -20.07 0.56
N ASN A 819 17.43 -20.38 1.65
CA ASN A 819 18.54 -19.56 2.15
C ASN A 819 19.93 -20.15 1.85
N GLU A 820 19.98 -21.20 1.02
CA GLU A 820 21.24 -21.86 0.66
C GLU A 820 21.90 -21.16 -0.53
N ALA A 821 23.23 -21.04 -0.51
CA ALA A 821 23.97 -20.46 -1.64
C ALA A 821 23.82 -21.29 -2.93
N LYS A 822 23.55 -22.59 -2.79
CA LYS A 822 23.14 -23.49 -3.87
C LYS A 822 21.84 -24.15 -3.44
N ALA A 823 20.80 -24.04 -4.25
CA ALA A 823 19.49 -24.57 -3.94
C ALA A 823 18.97 -25.44 -5.08
N THR A 824 18.06 -26.36 -4.77
CA THR A 824 17.30 -27.12 -5.76
C THR A 824 15.82 -26.85 -5.58
N HIS A 825 15.07 -26.85 -6.68
CA HIS A 825 13.63 -26.58 -6.66
C HIS A 825 12.87 -27.45 -7.67
N LYS A 826 11.58 -27.69 -7.40
CA LYS A 826 10.67 -28.42 -8.30
C LYS A 826 9.38 -27.64 -8.48
N TYR A 827 9.02 -27.36 -9.73
CA TYR A 827 7.80 -26.65 -10.05
C TYR A 827 6.65 -27.63 -10.33
N ASN A 828 5.54 -27.48 -9.59
CA ASN A 828 4.39 -28.39 -9.68
C ASN A 828 3.40 -28.03 -10.80
N LYS A 829 3.61 -26.88 -11.47
CA LYS A 829 2.78 -26.40 -12.57
C LYS A 829 3.66 -25.83 -13.68
N THR A 830 3.13 -25.86 -14.90
CA THR A 830 3.79 -25.20 -16.03
C THR A 830 3.53 -23.71 -16.05
N GLY A 831 4.49 -22.94 -16.53
CA GLY A 831 4.42 -21.49 -16.56
C GLY A 831 5.81 -20.87 -16.69
N GLU A 832 5.86 -19.54 -16.73
CA GLU A 832 7.11 -18.81 -16.54
C GLU A 832 7.18 -18.32 -15.10
N TYR A 833 8.28 -18.63 -14.43
CA TYR A 833 8.55 -18.27 -13.04
C TYR A 833 9.75 -17.33 -13.01
N GLU A 834 9.62 -16.19 -12.33
CA GLU A 834 10.72 -15.26 -12.13
C GLU A 834 11.42 -15.61 -10.82
N VAL A 835 12.63 -16.14 -10.92
CA VAL A 835 13.47 -16.49 -9.77
C VAL A 835 14.29 -15.28 -9.37
N LYS A 836 14.23 -14.92 -8.09
CA LYS A 836 15.02 -13.83 -7.51
C LYS A 836 16.07 -14.38 -6.56
N LEU A 837 17.27 -13.83 -6.63
CA LEU A 837 18.33 -14.04 -5.64
C LEU A 837 18.65 -12.71 -5.00
N THR A 838 18.42 -12.61 -3.70
CA THR A 838 18.88 -11.51 -2.86
C THR A 838 20.13 -11.95 -2.11
N VAL A 839 21.20 -11.17 -2.21
CA VAL A 839 22.42 -11.40 -1.44
C VAL A 839 22.66 -10.24 -0.48
N THR A 840 23.11 -10.56 0.72
CA THR A 840 23.48 -9.59 1.76
C THR A 840 24.94 -9.77 2.11
N ASP A 841 25.73 -8.70 2.10
CA ASP A 841 27.13 -8.75 2.49
C ASP A 841 27.34 -8.71 4.03
N ASN A 842 28.60 -8.80 4.46
CA ASN A 842 28.99 -8.78 5.86
C ASN A 842 28.86 -7.41 6.55
N ASN A 843 28.63 -6.35 5.78
CA ASN A 843 28.49 -4.96 6.22
C ASN A 843 27.05 -4.43 6.11
N GLY A 844 26.12 -5.25 5.60
CA GLY A 844 24.68 -4.96 5.51
C GLY A 844 24.21 -4.43 4.15
N GLY A 845 25.07 -4.33 3.14
CA GLY A 845 24.65 -4.04 1.77
C GLY A 845 23.85 -5.19 1.17
N ILE A 846 22.87 -4.85 0.34
CA ILE A 846 21.90 -5.80 -0.24
C ILE A 846 21.78 -5.54 -1.73
N ASN A 847 21.75 -6.60 -2.51
CA ASN A 847 21.47 -6.53 -3.94
C ASN A 847 20.64 -7.73 -4.40
N THR A 848 19.79 -7.53 -5.40
CA THR A 848 18.89 -8.56 -5.92
C THR A 848 19.04 -8.68 -7.43
N GLU A 849 19.18 -9.91 -7.92
CA GLU A 849 19.15 -10.25 -9.35
C GLU A 849 17.90 -11.11 -9.62
N SER A 850 17.35 -11.04 -10.84
CA SER A 850 16.18 -11.82 -11.25
C SER A 850 16.41 -12.56 -12.56
N LYS A 851 15.85 -13.77 -12.69
CA LYS A 851 15.95 -14.60 -13.89
C LYS A 851 14.68 -15.41 -14.12
N LYS A 852 14.15 -15.41 -15.35
CA LYS A 852 12.98 -16.21 -15.72
C LYS A 852 13.33 -17.67 -16.02
N ILE A 853 12.50 -18.58 -15.52
CA ILE A 853 12.56 -20.03 -15.72
C ILE A 853 11.26 -20.50 -16.34
N LYS A 854 11.34 -21.19 -17.47
CA LYS A 854 10.19 -21.73 -18.20
C LYS A 854 9.92 -23.18 -17.82
N VAL A 855 8.78 -23.45 -17.19
CA VAL A 855 8.36 -24.79 -16.79
C VAL A 855 7.36 -25.35 -17.79
N VAL A 856 7.62 -26.53 -18.35
CA VAL A 856 6.86 -27.11 -19.46
C VAL A 856 6.29 -28.50 -19.14
N GLU A 857 5.20 -28.89 -19.81
CA GLU A 857 4.56 -30.21 -19.62
C GLU A 857 5.40 -31.30 -20.29
N ASP A 858 5.50 -32.47 -19.67
CA ASP A 858 6.09 -33.67 -20.28
C ASP A 858 5.13 -34.27 -21.32
N LYS A 859 5.07 -33.68 -22.52
CA LYS A 859 4.28 -34.21 -23.64
C LYS A 859 5.10 -35.19 -24.49
N PRO A 860 4.50 -36.32 -24.93
CA PRO A 860 5.15 -37.19 -25.91
C PRO A 860 5.47 -36.37 -27.16
N VAL A 861 6.69 -36.53 -27.66
CA VAL A 861 7.22 -35.69 -28.76
C VAL A 861 6.46 -35.94 -30.06
N GLU A 862 5.91 -37.15 -30.24
CA GLU A 862 5.21 -37.58 -31.46
C GLU A 862 4.36 -38.84 -31.19
N VAL A 863 3.24 -39.01 -31.90
CA VAL A 863 2.39 -40.22 -31.86
C VAL A 863 2.35 -40.85 -33.26
N ILE A 864 2.77 -42.11 -33.38
CA ILE A 864 2.74 -42.84 -34.65
C ILE A 864 1.99 -44.18 -34.50
N ASN A 865 1.47 -44.69 -35.61
CA ASN A 865 0.95 -46.06 -35.67
C ASN A 865 2.04 -46.99 -36.19
N GLU A 866 2.01 -48.25 -35.77
CA GLU A 866 2.88 -49.29 -36.30
C GLU A 866 2.61 -49.58 -37.79
N SER A 867 3.51 -50.34 -38.41
CA SER A 867 3.38 -50.77 -39.80
C SER A 867 3.63 -52.27 -39.91
N GLU A 868 2.59 -53.01 -40.33
CA GLU A 868 2.63 -54.45 -40.51
C GLU A 868 3.21 -54.92 -41.87
N PRO A 869 3.82 -56.13 -41.95
CA PRO A 869 4.03 -57.08 -40.85
C PRO A 869 5.31 -56.76 -40.05
N ASN A 870 5.24 -56.65 -38.72
CA ASN A 870 6.40 -56.35 -37.85
C ASN A 870 6.75 -57.48 -36.85
N ASN A 871 6.21 -58.69 -37.06
CA ASN A 871 6.24 -59.79 -36.09
C ASN A 871 7.62 -60.42 -35.87
N ASP A 872 8.54 -60.21 -36.80
CA ASP A 872 9.91 -60.71 -36.79
C ASP A 872 10.90 -59.56 -36.52
N PHE A 873 12.00 -59.83 -35.82
CA PHE A 873 13.01 -58.81 -35.49
C PHE A 873 13.62 -58.10 -36.71
N GLU A 874 13.68 -58.76 -37.88
CA GLU A 874 14.16 -58.13 -39.13
C GLU A 874 13.21 -57.08 -39.68
N LYS A 875 11.91 -57.16 -39.35
CA LYS A 875 10.86 -56.24 -39.80
C LYS A 875 10.41 -55.27 -38.70
N ALA A 876 11.12 -55.25 -37.58
CA ALA A 876 10.75 -54.45 -36.42
C ALA A 876 10.62 -52.96 -36.77
N ASN A 877 9.56 -52.30 -36.30
CA ASN A 877 9.39 -50.86 -36.50
C ASN A 877 10.35 -50.06 -35.60
N GLN A 878 10.87 -48.94 -36.07
CA GLN A 878 11.82 -48.14 -35.30
C GLN A 878 11.11 -47.17 -34.35
N ILE A 879 11.48 -47.18 -33.07
CA ILE A 879 11.17 -46.09 -32.13
C ILE A 879 12.34 -45.12 -32.17
N ALA A 880 12.20 -44.10 -33.02
CA ALA A 880 13.32 -43.25 -33.41
C ALA A 880 13.73 -42.24 -32.34
N LYS A 881 12.80 -41.77 -31.50
CA LYS A 881 13.03 -40.68 -30.53
C LYS A 881 12.68 -41.11 -29.10
N SER A 882 13.36 -40.51 -28.13
CA SER A 882 12.97 -40.63 -26.72
C SER A 882 11.58 -40.00 -26.53
N ASN A 883 10.74 -40.62 -25.71
CA ASN A 883 9.39 -40.15 -25.41
C ASN A 883 8.43 -40.14 -26.62
N MET A 884 8.68 -40.99 -27.62
CA MET A 884 7.79 -41.24 -28.75
C MET A 884 6.74 -42.30 -28.38
N LEU A 885 5.47 -42.03 -28.70
CA LEU A 885 4.37 -42.96 -28.43
C LEU A 885 4.00 -43.72 -29.72
N VAL A 886 4.15 -45.04 -29.70
CA VAL A 886 3.76 -45.91 -30.81
C VAL A 886 2.47 -46.65 -30.48
N LYS A 887 1.51 -46.66 -31.40
CA LYS A 887 0.23 -47.38 -31.29
C LYS A 887 0.29 -48.66 -32.11
N GLY A 888 -0.04 -49.79 -31.47
CA GLY A 888 -0.11 -51.09 -32.13
C GLY A 888 -1.37 -51.88 -31.79
N THR A 889 -1.63 -52.95 -32.53
CA THR A 889 -2.79 -53.82 -32.44
C THR A 889 -2.39 -55.27 -32.66
N LEU A 890 -2.69 -56.13 -31.68
CA LEU A 890 -2.51 -57.57 -31.80
C LEU A 890 -3.84 -58.26 -32.15
N SER A 891 -3.78 -59.39 -32.85
CA SER A 891 -4.91 -60.24 -33.21
C SER A 891 -4.58 -61.74 -33.23
N GLU A 892 -5.57 -62.61 -33.50
CA GLU A 892 -5.34 -64.07 -33.62
C GLU A 892 -4.36 -64.43 -34.76
N GLU A 893 -4.31 -63.62 -35.83
CA GLU A 893 -3.38 -63.79 -36.95
C GLU A 893 -2.08 -63.00 -36.75
N ASP A 894 -2.06 -62.11 -35.76
CA ASP A 894 -0.98 -61.15 -35.49
C ASP A 894 -0.67 -61.06 -33.98
N TYR A 895 -0.03 -62.11 -33.46
CA TYR A 895 0.09 -62.31 -32.01
C TYR A 895 1.32 -61.67 -31.37
N SER A 896 2.20 -61.03 -32.16
CA SER A 896 3.35 -60.32 -31.61
C SER A 896 3.92 -59.27 -32.55
N ASP A 897 4.32 -58.15 -31.98
CA ASP A 897 4.92 -57.03 -32.70
C ASP A 897 6.36 -56.79 -32.21
N LYS A 898 7.24 -56.37 -33.11
CA LYS A 898 8.63 -56.06 -32.78
C LYS A 898 8.93 -54.60 -33.09
N TYR A 899 9.57 -53.96 -32.13
CA TYR A 899 10.12 -52.62 -32.27
C TYR A 899 11.63 -52.64 -32.01
N TYR A 900 12.36 -51.65 -32.49
CA TYR A 900 13.76 -51.45 -32.10
C TYR A 900 14.09 -49.98 -31.82
N PHE A 901 15.05 -49.76 -30.94
CA PHE A 901 15.63 -48.45 -30.66
C PHE A 901 17.12 -48.55 -30.37
N ASP A 902 17.83 -47.45 -30.63
CA ASP A 902 19.28 -47.38 -30.48
C ASP A 902 19.66 -46.50 -29.29
N VAL A 903 20.29 -47.09 -28.26
CA VAL A 903 20.80 -46.36 -27.09
C VAL A 903 22.13 -45.70 -27.45
N ALA A 904 22.22 -44.38 -27.28
CA ALA A 904 23.36 -43.55 -27.68
C ALA A 904 24.53 -43.63 -26.70
N LYS A 905 24.22 -43.52 -25.41
CA LYS A 905 25.17 -43.56 -24.29
C LYS A 905 24.57 -44.38 -23.16
N LYS A 906 25.42 -45.01 -22.35
CA LYS A 906 24.98 -45.78 -21.19
C LYS A 906 24.04 -44.93 -20.34
N GLY A 907 22.86 -45.43 -20.04
CA GLY A 907 21.84 -44.64 -19.36
C GLY A 907 20.60 -45.43 -19.03
N ASN A 908 19.78 -44.84 -18.17
CA ASN A 908 18.53 -45.45 -17.77
C ASN A 908 17.52 -45.35 -18.93
N VAL A 909 16.87 -46.46 -19.24
CA VAL A 909 15.82 -46.54 -20.26
C VAL A 909 14.57 -47.11 -19.61
N LYS A 910 13.49 -46.35 -19.71
CA LYS A 910 12.16 -46.68 -19.19
C LYS A 910 11.22 -46.99 -20.35
N ILE A 911 10.56 -48.14 -20.26
CA ILE A 911 9.58 -48.60 -21.23
C ILE A 911 8.23 -48.71 -20.53
N THR A 912 7.23 -48.08 -21.13
CA THR A 912 5.86 -48.06 -20.66
C THR A 912 4.94 -48.50 -21.79
N LEU A 913 4.11 -49.51 -21.54
CA LEU A 913 3.07 -49.95 -22.46
C LEU A 913 1.70 -49.79 -21.81
N ASN A 914 0.79 -49.04 -22.42
CA ASN A 914 -0.61 -48.96 -21.99
C ASN A 914 -1.47 -49.92 -22.79
N ASN A 915 -2.14 -50.83 -22.09
CA ASN A 915 -3.08 -51.78 -22.66
C ASN A 915 -4.47 -51.15 -22.73
N LEU A 916 -4.93 -50.83 -23.94
CA LEU A 916 -6.13 -50.01 -24.12
C LEU A 916 -7.43 -50.82 -24.02
N ASN A 917 -7.35 -52.16 -24.10
CA ASN A 917 -8.51 -53.05 -24.13
C ASN A 917 -8.48 -54.17 -23.08
N SER A 918 -7.57 -54.11 -22.09
CA SER A 918 -7.44 -55.10 -21.01
C SER A 918 -7.26 -56.57 -21.48
N VAL A 919 -6.62 -56.76 -22.64
CA VAL A 919 -6.26 -58.08 -23.20
C VAL A 919 -4.97 -58.64 -22.58
N GLY A 920 -4.72 -59.94 -22.65
CA GLY A 920 -3.51 -60.56 -22.11
C GLY A 920 -2.23 -60.23 -22.89
N ILE A 921 -1.74 -58.99 -22.79
CA ILE A 921 -0.51 -58.50 -23.45
C ILE A 921 0.66 -58.44 -22.45
N THR A 922 1.88 -58.67 -22.94
CA THR A 922 3.12 -58.35 -22.22
C THR A 922 4.23 -57.95 -23.19
N TRP A 923 5.40 -57.56 -22.66
CA TRP A 923 6.57 -57.26 -23.48
C TRP A 923 7.90 -57.70 -22.86
N THR A 924 8.84 -58.01 -23.74
CA THR A 924 10.23 -58.37 -23.40
C THR A 924 11.20 -57.58 -24.28
N LEU A 925 12.35 -57.20 -23.73
CA LEU A 925 13.38 -56.43 -24.40
C LEU A 925 14.64 -57.28 -24.58
N TYR A 926 15.21 -57.29 -25.77
CA TYR A 926 16.40 -58.04 -26.15
C TYR A 926 17.50 -57.08 -26.61
N LYS A 927 18.76 -57.49 -26.47
CA LYS A 927 19.90 -56.75 -27.04
C LYS A 927 20.24 -57.36 -28.40
N GLU A 928 20.55 -56.53 -29.38
CA GLU A 928 21.08 -56.99 -30.67
C GLU A 928 22.33 -57.87 -30.44
N GLY A 929 22.33 -59.06 -31.04
CA GLY A 929 23.35 -60.09 -30.84
C GLY A 929 23.02 -61.19 -29.83
N ASP A 930 21.98 -61.02 -29.00
CA ASP A 930 21.46 -62.07 -28.09
C ASP A 930 19.91 -62.01 -28.02
N LEU A 931 19.25 -62.45 -29.09
CA LEU A 931 17.78 -62.42 -29.20
C LEU A 931 17.08 -63.60 -28.50
N ASN A 932 17.85 -64.55 -27.95
CA ASN A 932 17.30 -65.70 -27.21
C ASN A 932 17.12 -65.39 -25.72
N ASN A 933 17.80 -64.37 -25.19
CA ASN A 933 17.75 -63.98 -23.79
C ASN A 933 17.32 -62.52 -23.65
N TYR A 934 16.18 -62.28 -23.00
CA TYR A 934 15.74 -60.92 -22.74
C TYR A 934 16.61 -60.25 -21.66
N VAL A 935 16.88 -58.96 -21.83
CA VAL A 935 17.62 -58.13 -20.88
C VAL A 935 16.70 -57.38 -19.91
N LEU A 936 15.43 -57.20 -20.26
CA LEU A 936 14.40 -56.58 -19.44
C LEU A 936 13.03 -57.14 -19.87
N TYR A 937 12.08 -57.20 -18.96
CA TYR A 937 10.70 -57.61 -19.21
C TYR A 937 9.78 -56.74 -18.38
N ALA A 938 8.49 -56.69 -18.73
CA ALA A 938 7.49 -55.97 -17.95
C ALA A 938 7.39 -56.53 -16.52
N THR A 939 7.61 -55.70 -15.50
CA THR A 939 7.61 -56.12 -14.09
C THR A 939 6.48 -55.52 -13.25
N GLY A 940 5.88 -54.40 -13.68
CA GLY A 940 4.73 -53.78 -13.02
C GLY A 940 3.47 -53.92 -13.86
N ASN A 941 2.34 -54.31 -13.24
CA ASN A 941 1.02 -54.37 -13.86
C ASN A 941 -0.03 -53.87 -12.86
N ASP A 942 -0.66 -52.74 -13.12
CA ASP A 942 -1.78 -52.20 -12.32
C ASP A 942 -3.16 -52.47 -12.93
N GLY A 943 -3.22 -53.30 -13.99
CA GLY A 943 -4.41 -53.69 -14.72
C GLY A 943 -4.57 -53.00 -16.08
N THR A 944 -3.87 -51.88 -16.33
CA THR A 944 -3.95 -51.13 -17.59
C THR A 944 -2.60 -50.69 -18.14
N GLU A 945 -1.53 -50.67 -17.34
CA GLU A 945 -0.20 -50.20 -17.75
C GLU A 945 0.91 -51.17 -17.33
N LEU A 946 1.83 -51.46 -18.27
CA LEU A 946 2.96 -52.37 -18.11
C LEU A 946 4.28 -51.60 -18.19
N LYS A 947 5.08 -51.64 -17.12
CA LYS A 947 6.32 -50.86 -17.01
C LYS A 947 7.55 -51.72 -16.73
N GLY A 948 8.69 -51.23 -17.20
CA GLY A 948 10.01 -51.76 -16.87
C GLY A 948 11.09 -50.73 -17.15
N GLU A 949 12.13 -50.73 -16.33
CA GLU A 949 13.21 -49.75 -16.40
C GLU A 949 14.55 -50.43 -16.12
N LYS A 950 15.58 -50.07 -16.89
CA LYS A 950 16.93 -50.61 -16.71
C LYS A 950 17.97 -49.66 -17.27
N THR A 951 19.12 -49.59 -16.60
CA THR A 951 20.32 -48.99 -17.20
C THR A 951 20.85 -49.89 -18.32
N LEU A 952 20.79 -49.38 -19.56
CA LEU A 952 21.26 -50.07 -20.76
C LEU A 952 22.60 -49.51 -21.23
N GLU A 953 23.40 -50.36 -21.85
CA GLU A 953 24.66 -49.96 -22.50
C GLU A 953 24.38 -49.44 -23.92
N PRO A 954 25.29 -48.67 -24.54
CA PRO A 954 25.13 -48.24 -25.92
C PRO A 954 24.95 -49.43 -26.88
N GLY A 955 24.02 -49.31 -27.83
CA GLY A 955 23.72 -50.36 -28.79
C GLY A 955 22.24 -50.44 -29.14
N ARG A 956 21.90 -51.34 -30.08
CA ARG A 956 20.53 -51.58 -30.51
C ARG A 956 19.82 -52.57 -29.59
N TYR A 957 18.57 -52.27 -29.30
CA TYR A 957 17.68 -53.13 -28.53
C TYR A 957 16.38 -53.36 -29.29
N TYR A 958 15.83 -54.56 -29.13
CA TYR A 958 14.57 -54.97 -29.73
C TYR A 958 13.52 -55.21 -28.66
N LEU A 959 12.41 -54.49 -28.73
CA LEU A 959 11.25 -54.65 -27.86
C LEU A 959 10.23 -55.54 -28.56
N SER A 960 9.86 -56.64 -27.92
CA SER A 960 8.84 -57.57 -28.40
C SER A 960 7.60 -57.45 -27.55
N VAL A 961 6.51 -56.97 -28.15
CA VAL A 961 5.17 -56.96 -27.54
C VAL A 961 4.43 -58.19 -28.06
N TYR A 962 3.72 -58.92 -27.19
CA TYR A 962 2.99 -60.11 -27.61
C TYR A 962 1.81 -60.42 -26.70
N THR A 963 0.82 -61.13 -27.24
CA THR A 963 -0.33 -61.65 -26.48
C THR A 963 -0.07 -63.07 -25.99
N TYR A 964 -0.58 -63.40 -24.79
CA TYR A 964 -0.54 -64.74 -24.20
C TYR A 964 -1.92 -65.37 -24.04
N ASP A 965 -3.01 -64.65 -24.34
CA ASP A 965 -4.38 -65.15 -24.29
C ASP A 965 -5.08 -65.18 -25.65
N ASN A 966 -4.37 -64.82 -26.73
CA ASN A 966 -4.81 -64.79 -28.12
C ASN A 966 -6.04 -63.89 -28.39
N GLN A 967 -6.32 -62.92 -27.53
CA GLN A 967 -7.38 -61.93 -27.77
C GLN A 967 -6.86 -60.74 -28.59
N SER A 968 -7.71 -60.19 -29.46
CA SER A 968 -7.38 -58.99 -30.24
C SER A 968 -7.50 -57.72 -29.41
N GLY A 969 -6.50 -56.84 -29.44
CA GLY A 969 -6.52 -55.60 -28.66
C GLY A 969 -5.45 -54.60 -29.06
N ALA A 970 -5.72 -53.32 -28.77
CA ALA A 970 -4.80 -52.22 -29.05
C ALA A 970 -3.96 -51.87 -27.82
N TYR A 971 -2.74 -51.38 -28.08
CA TYR A 971 -1.85 -50.87 -27.05
C TYR A 971 -1.11 -49.63 -27.54
N THR A 972 -0.52 -48.91 -26.59
CA THR A 972 0.50 -47.90 -26.89
C THR A 972 1.78 -48.23 -26.17
N VAL A 973 2.93 -47.97 -26.78
CA VAL A 973 4.24 -48.18 -26.17
C VAL A 973 5.10 -46.92 -26.29
N ASN A 974 5.78 -46.57 -25.19
CA ASN A 974 6.67 -45.42 -25.10
C ASN A 974 8.02 -45.87 -24.52
N VAL A 975 9.11 -45.42 -25.14
CA VAL A 975 10.49 -45.63 -24.68
C VAL A 975 11.12 -44.28 -24.37
N LYS A 976 11.47 -44.04 -23.10
CA LYS A 976 12.20 -42.84 -22.65
C LYS A 976 13.64 -43.20 -22.24
N GLY A 977 14.62 -42.45 -22.74
CA GLY A 977 16.03 -42.60 -22.37
C GLY A 977 16.97 -41.98 -23.42
N ASN A 978 18.27 -42.21 -23.26
CA ASN A 978 19.30 -41.63 -24.15
C ASN A 978 19.36 -42.31 -25.54
N LEU A 979 18.44 -42.00 -26.46
CA LEU A 979 18.37 -42.62 -27.80
C LEU A 979 19.18 -41.84 -28.88
N LYS A 980 19.69 -42.51 -29.91
CA LYS A 980 20.66 -41.95 -30.90
C LYS A 980 20.16 -40.82 -31.80
N ASN A 981 18.85 -40.59 -31.94
CA ASN A 981 18.32 -39.51 -32.78
C ASN A 981 17.74 -38.34 -31.95
N GLU A 982 18.53 -37.80 -31.02
CA GLU A 982 18.33 -36.43 -30.52
C GLU A 982 18.83 -35.44 -31.57
N VAL A 983 17.93 -34.76 -32.28
CA VAL A 983 18.28 -33.54 -33.02
C VAL A 983 18.45 -32.43 -31.98
N LYS A 984 19.60 -31.75 -32.01
CA LYS A 984 19.96 -30.64 -31.10
C LYS A 984 18.82 -29.60 -31.02
N GLU A 985 18.35 -29.34 -29.80
CA GLU A 985 17.41 -28.27 -29.46
C GLU A 985 18.08 -26.88 -29.61
N THR A 986 18.19 -26.36 -30.84
CA THR A 986 18.60 -24.96 -31.05
C THR A 986 17.62 -24.12 -31.86
N GLU A 987 16.40 -24.60 -32.13
CA GLU A 987 15.43 -23.87 -32.97
C GLU A 987 14.19 -23.32 -32.24
N LYS A 988 14.03 -23.50 -30.92
CA LYS A 988 12.73 -23.22 -30.26
C LYS A 988 12.42 -21.75 -29.95
N ASP A 989 13.41 -20.86 -29.96
CA ASP A 989 13.21 -19.42 -29.65
C ASP A 989 13.28 -18.49 -30.87
N ALA A 990 13.46 -19.04 -32.09
CA ALA A 990 13.44 -18.25 -33.31
C ALA A 990 12.02 -18.19 -33.90
N ILE A 991 11.51 -16.99 -34.10
CA ILE A 991 10.28 -16.75 -34.85
C ILE A 991 10.56 -17.13 -36.32
N LYS A 992 9.78 -18.07 -36.88
CA LYS A 992 9.86 -18.33 -38.32
C LYS A 992 9.17 -17.19 -39.06
N GLU A 993 9.79 -16.73 -40.14
CA GLU A 993 9.17 -15.76 -41.03
C GLU A 993 7.83 -16.29 -41.57
N VAL A 994 6.98 -15.36 -41.97
CA VAL A 994 5.73 -15.66 -42.67
C VAL A 994 5.81 -15.09 -44.07
N GLU A 995 5.83 -16.00 -45.04
CA GLU A 995 5.88 -15.75 -46.48
C GLU A 995 4.78 -14.79 -46.97
N ASN A 996 5.08 -14.04 -48.05
CA ASN A 996 4.31 -12.93 -48.63
C ASN A 996 4.46 -11.56 -47.92
N ASN A 997 5.53 -11.38 -47.15
CA ASN A 997 5.97 -10.18 -46.43
C ASN A 997 6.88 -9.25 -47.26
N ASN A 998 6.87 -9.36 -48.59
CA ASN A 998 7.80 -8.68 -49.50
C ASN A 998 7.45 -7.20 -49.76
N ASP A 999 6.38 -6.69 -49.17
CA ASP A 999 5.87 -5.33 -49.32
C ASP A 999 5.63 -4.69 -47.95
N PHE A 1000 5.82 -3.38 -47.82
CA PHE A 1000 5.68 -2.67 -46.55
C PHE A 1000 4.29 -2.84 -45.93
N ASP A 1001 3.23 -2.93 -46.74
CA ASP A 1001 1.86 -3.15 -46.26
C ASP A 1001 1.63 -4.58 -45.73
N LYS A 1002 2.50 -5.51 -46.09
CA LYS A 1002 2.46 -6.92 -45.70
C LYS A 1002 3.58 -7.30 -44.74
N ALA A 1003 4.35 -6.32 -44.26
CA ALA A 1003 5.50 -6.56 -43.42
C ALA A 1003 5.11 -7.35 -42.15
N MET A 1004 5.91 -8.35 -41.82
CA MET A 1004 5.69 -9.16 -40.62
C MET A 1004 6.02 -8.33 -39.38
N LYS A 1005 5.05 -8.17 -38.48
CA LYS A 1005 5.28 -7.45 -37.23
C LYS A 1005 6.15 -8.28 -36.28
N VAL A 1006 7.22 -7.66 -35.77
CA VAL A 1006 8.17 -8.29 -34.84
C VAL A 1006 8.55 -7.32 -33.73
N ASP A 1007 8.95 -7.85 -32.57
CA ASP A 1007 9.37 -7.02 -31.45
C ASP A 1007 10.83 -6.58 -31.61
N SER A 1008 11.20 -5.46 -31.00
CA SER A 1008 12.54 -4.89 -31.10
C SER A 1008 13.65 -5.72 -30.40
N ASN A 1009 13.29 -6.87 -29.82
CA ASN A 1009 14.19 -7.84 -29.19
C ASN A 1009 14.01 -9.29 -29.73
N SER A 1010 13.47 -9.44 -30.95
CA SER A 1010 13.18 -10.75 -31.55
C SER A 1010 14.38 -11.41 -32.25
N LYS A 1011 14.38 -12.74 -32.25
CA LYS A 1011 15.19 -13.58 -33.15
C LYS A 1011 14.30 -14.20 -34.21
N ILE A 1012 14.64 -14.03 -35.48
CA ILE A 1012 13.85 -14.48 -36.63
C ILE A 1012 14.72 -15.43 -37.46
N VAL A 1013 14.11 -16.47 -38.03
CA VAL A 1013 14.72 -17.32 -39.06
C VAL A 1013 13.91 -17.17 -40.34
N GLY A 1014 14.62 -16.96 -41.44
CA GLY A 1014 14.01 -16.71 -42.73
C GLY A 1014 14.79 -17.30 -43.90
N THR A 1015 14.23 -17.24 -45.10
CA THR A 1015 14.66 -17.92 -46.31
C THR A 1015 14.41 -17.02 -47.50
N LEU A 1016 15.47 -16.63 -48.23
CA LEU A 1016 15.30 -16.01 -49.54
C LEU A 1016 15.45 -17.06 -50.63
N SER A 1017 14.73 -16.88 -51.73
CA SER A 1017 14.80 -17.73 -52.91
C SER A 1017 14.71 -16.92 -54.21
N ASN A 1018 14.93 -17.55 -55.36
CA ASN A 1018 14.81 -16.83 -56.64
C ASN A 1018 13.38 -16.34 -56.92
N ASP A 1019 12.37 -16.93 -56.28
CA ASP A 1019 10.96 -16.53 -56.37
C ASP A 1019 10.54 -15.61 -55.20
N ASP A 1020 11.39 -15.48 -54.17
CA ASP A 1020 11.22 -14.63 -53.01
C ASP A 1020 12.52 -13.88 -52.66
N LEU A 1021 12.66 -12.69 -53.25
CA LEU A 1021 13.91 -11.93 -53.20
C LEU A 1021 14.01 -10.99 -52.01
N LYS A 1022 12.96 -10.81 -51.20
CA LYS A 1022 13.00 -9.90 -50.04
C LYS A 1022 11.91 -10.17 -49.01
N ASP A 1023 12.31 -9.99 -47.75
CA ASP A 1023 11.48 -10.05 -46.56
C ASP A 1023 11.45 -8.70 -45.84
N ILE A 1024 10.27 -8.26 -45.41
CA ILE A 1024 10.10 -7.00 -44.68
C ILE A 1024 9.48 -7.26 -43.30
N TYR A 1025 10.13 -6.70 -42.28
CA TYR A 1025 9.72 -6.76 -40.88
C TYR A 1025 9.38 -5.38 -40.35
N SER A 1026 8.22 -5.20 -39.70
CA SER A 1026 7.83 -3.93 -39.11
C SER A 1026 8.10 -3.89 -37.60
N ILE A 1027 8.75 -2.84 -37.13
CA ILE A 1027 9.24 -2.67 -35.76
C ILE A 1027 8.72 -1.34 -35.22
N ASP A 1028 8.07 -1.34 -34.04
CA ASP A 1028 7.57 -0.13 -33.39
C ASP A 1028 8.54 0.32 -32.27
N ILE A 1029 9.12 1.51 -32.40
CA ILE A 1029 10.01 2.12 -31.40
C ILE A 1029 9.22 3.14 -30.56
N GLN A 1030 9.10 2.90 -29.25
CA GLN A 1030 8.28 3.71 -28.34
C GLN A 1030 9.04 4.91 -27.74
N ASN A 1031 10.34 4.76 -27.47
CA ASN A 1031 11.24 5.78 -26.92
C ASN A 1031 12.50 5.87 -27.79
N PRO A 1032 13.24 7.01 -27.82
CA PRO A 1032 14.52 7.07 -28.51
C PRO A 1032 15.46 5.96 -28.02
N SER A 1033 16.01 5.17 -28.93
CA SER A 1033 16.81 3.98 -28.57
C SER A 1033 17.84 3.58 -29.62
N ASP A 1034 18.82 2.78 -29.21
CA ASP A 1034 19.85 2.23 -30.09
C ASP A 1034 19.46 0.79 -30.48
N LEU A 1035 18.95 0.59 -31.69
CA LEU A 1035 18.54 -0.73 -32.18
C LEU A 1035 19.71 -1.42 -32.88
N ASN A 1036 20.24 -2.47 -32.25
CA ASN A 1036 21.25 -3.34 -32.87
C ASN A 1036 20.56 -4.39 -33.75
N ILE A 1037 20.89 -4.39 -35.04
CA ILE A 1037 20.35 -5.32 -36.03
C ILE A 1037 21.48 -6.21 -36.52
N VAL A 1038 21.32 -7.52 -36.38
CA VAL A 1038 22.30 -8.51 -36.81
C VAL A 1038 21.62 -9.55 -37.67
N VAL A 1039 21.96 -9.61 -38.95
CA VAL A 1039 21.51 -10.65 -39.88
C VAL A 1039 22.66 -11.61 -40.17
N GLU A 1040 22.49 -12.90 -39.87
CA GLU A 1040 23.46 -13.95 -40.22
C GLU A 1040 22.97 -14.72 -41.44
N ASN A 1041 23.76 -14.67 -42.51
CA ASN A 1041 23.54 -15.41 -43.75
C ASN A 1041 24.08 -16.83 -43.60
N LEU A 1042 23.19 -17.81 -43.47
CA LEU A 1042 23.59 -19.18 -43.13
C LEU A 1042 24.13 -19.94 -44.35
N ASP A 1043 23.64 -19.60 -45.55
CA ASP A 1043 23.94 -20.31 -46.79
C ASP A 1043 24.80 -19.49 -47.78
N ASN A 1044 25.37 -18.38 -47.32
CA ASN A 1044 26.27 -17.49 -48.09
C ASN A 1044 25.68 -16.97 -49.43
N ILE A 1045 24.36 -16.75 -49.49
CA ILE A 1045 23.70 -16.12 -50.65
C ILE A 1045 24.03 -14.62 -50.75
N LYS A 1046 23.81 -14.00 -51.91
CA LYS A 1046 24.10 -12.57 -52.13
C LYS A 1046 23.00 -11.68 -51.55
N MET A 1047 23.06 -11.41 -50.24
CA MET A 1047 22.02 -10.67 -49.51
C MET A 1047 22.54 -9.47 -48.72
N ASN A 1048 21.66 -8.52 -48.43
CA ASN A 1048 21.90 -7.36 -47.57
C ASN A 1048 20.61 -6.94 -46.84
N TRP A 1049 20.67 -5.96 -45.95
CA TRP A 1049 19.47 -5.35 -45.37
C TRP A 1049 19.51 -3.81 -45.33
N LEU A 1050 18.32 -3.22 -45.40
CA LEU A 1050 18.06 -1.78 -45.31
C LEU A 1050 16.96 -1.52 -44.27
N LEU A 1051 17.08 -0.44 -43.50
CA LEU A 1051 16.07 0.00 -42.54
C LEU A 1051 15.40 1.28 -43.04
N TYR A 1052 14.07 1.31 -43.10
CA TYR A 1052 13.29 2.48 -43.53
C TYR A 1052 12.45 3.03 -42.37
N SER A 1053 12.19 4.35 -42.38
CA SER A 1053 11.17 4.95 -41.52
C SER A 1053 9.81 4.89 -42.23
N ALA A 1054 8.73 4.63 -41.49
CA ALA A 1054 7.38 4.68 -42.04
C ALA A 1054 7.02 6.07 -42.62
N ASP A 1055 7.70 7.13 -42.19
CA ASP A 1055 7.50 8.50 -42.67
C ASP A 1055 8.19 8.78 -44.02
N ASP A 1056 9.21 7.99 -44.39
CA ASP A 1056 9.92 8.10 -45.66
C ASP A 1056 10.41 6.72 -46.14
N LEU A 1057 9.58 6.05 -46.93
CA LEU A 1057 9.90 4.75 -47.55
C LEU A 1057 10.75 4.90 -48.82
N SER A 1058 11.04 6.12 -49.29
CA SER A 1058 11.86 6.36 -50.47
C SER A 1058 13.35 6.39 -50.14
N ASN A 1059 13.71 6.71 -48.89
CA ASN A 1059 15.08 6.75 -48.41
C ASN A 1059 15.24 5.85 -47.18
N TYR A 1060 16.28 5.01 -47.17
CA TYR A 1060 16.60 4.21 -46.00
C TYR A 1060 17.25 5.09 -44.93
N VAL A 1061 16.95 4.78 -43.66
CA VAL A 1061 17.50 5.39 -42.46
C VAL A 1061 18.91 4.87 -42.18
N ASP A 1062 19.10 3.56 -42.34
CA ASP A 1062 20.40 2.91 -42.13
C ASP A 1062 20.50 1.59 -42.92
N TYR A 1063 21.69 1.00 -42.99
CA TYR A 1063 22.00 -0.20 -43.75
C TYR A 1063 23.06 -1.06 -43.07
N ALA A 1064 23.20 -2.32 -43.51
CA ALA A 1064 24.15 -3.25 -42.89
C ALA A 1064 25.62 -2.95 -43.23
N ASN A 1065 26.51 -3.20 -42.27
CA ASN A 1065 27.93 -3.43 -42.53
C ASN A 1065 28.19 -4.95 -42.58
N ALA A 1066 28.93 -5.41 -43.59
CA ALA A 1066 29.22 -6.83 -43.78
C ALA A 1066 30.57 -7.23 -43.15
N ASP A 1067 30.55 -8.27 -42.32
CA ASP A 1067 31.73 -8.98 -41.80
C ASP A 1067 31.54 -10.49 -41.99
N GLY A 1068 32.11 -11.03 -43.06
CA GLY A 1068 31.92 -12.43 -43.45
C GLY A 1068 30.46 -12.74 -43.79
N ASN A 1069 29.88 -13.71 -43.10
CA ASN A 1069 28.48 -14.11 -43.24
C ASN A 1069 27.53 -13.32 -42.32
N LYS A 1070 28.03 -12.32 -41.60
CA LYS A 1070 27.27 -11.49 -40.67
C LYS A 1070 27.10 -10.07 -41.20
N LEU A 1071 25.86 -9.58 -41.20
CA LEU A 1071 25.45 -8.27 -41.69
C LEU A 1071 24.87 -7.49 -40.50
N SER A 1072 25.59 -6.50 -39.97
CA SER A 1072 25.16 -5.84 -38.72
C SER A 1072 25.39 -4.34 -38.70
N ASN A 1073 24.54 -3.63 -37.97
CA ASN A 1073 24.71 -2.23 -37.65
C ASN A 1073 23.82 -1.83 -36.45
N THR A 1074 24.22 -0.80 -35.71
CA THR A 1074 23.42 -0.22 -34.62
C THR A 1074 22.83 1.10 -35.07
N CYS A 1075 21.51 1.15 -35.14
CA CYS A 1075 20.75 2.30 -35.67
C CYS A 1075 20.23 3.15 -34.51
N LYS A 1076 20.50 4.47 -34.53
CA LYS A 1076 19.94 5.39 -33.54
C LYS A 1076 18.57 5.89 -34.00
N LEU A 1077 17.51 5.47 -33.32
CA LEU A 1077 16.14 5.67 -33.77
C LEU A 1077 15.36 6.57 -32.82
N ASN A 1078 14.55 7.48 -33.38
CA ASN A 1078 13.53 8.21 -32.63
C ASN A 1078 12.24 7.39 -32.55
N PRO A 1079 11.30 7.71 -31.65
CA PRO A 1079 10.00 7.06 -31.57
C PRO A 1079 9.28 7.09 -32.93
N GLY A 1080 8.78 5.94 -33.36
CA GLY A 1080 8.17 5.78 -34.68
C GLY A 1080 8.15 4.32 -35.15
N LYS A 1081 7.48 4.08 -36.28
CA LYS A 1081 7.44 2.77 -36.92
C LYS A 1081 8.52 2.67 -37.98
N TYR A 1082 9.25 1.55 -37.99
CA TYR A 1082 10.33 1.28 -38.93
C TYR A 1082 10.12 -0.05 -39.66
N TYR A 1083 10.74 -0.19 -40.82
CA TYR A 1083 10.69 -1.40 -41.64
C TYR A 1083 12.09 -1.89 -41.97
N LEU A 1084 12.44 -3.08 -41.48
CA LEU A 1084 13.69 -3.77 -41.83
C LEU A 1084 13.43 -4.65 -43.06
N CYS A 1085 14.10 -4.33 -44.17
CA CYS A 1085 14.04 -5.06 -45.43
C CYS A 1085 15.31 -5.89 -45.59
N VAL A 1086 15.20 -7.22 -45.52
CA VAL A 1086 16.27 -8.17 -45.83
C VAL A 1086 16.06 -8.65 -47.26
N TYR A 1087 17.06 -8.52 -48.13
CA TYR A 1087 16.87 -8.78 -49.56
C TYR A 1087 18.09 -9.37 -50.25
N GLN A 1088 17.83 -10.09 -51.34
CA GLN A 1088 18.84 -10.63 -52.23
C GLN A 1088 19.14 -9.61 -53.34
N PHE A 1089 20.41 -9.24 -53.51
CA PHE A 1089 20.82 -8.24 -54.50
C PHE A 1089 21.30 -8.84 -55.83
N GLU A 1090 21.52 -10.16 -55.87
CA GLU A 1090 21.80 -10.95 -57.09
C GLU A 1090 21.19 -12.35 -56.96
N ASN A 1091 20.54 -12.87 -58.00
CA ASN A 1091 19.96 -14.23 -57.98
C ASN A 1091 21.06 -15.28 -57.79
N SER A 1092 21.23 -15.74 -56.55
CA SER A 1092 22.28 -16.66 -56.13
C SER A 1092 21.72 -17.96 -55.55
N GLY A 1093 20.44 -18.27 -55.79
CA GLY A 1093 19.75 -19.46 -55.27
C GLY A 1093 19.06 -19.23 -53.94
N THR A 1094 18.53 -20.31 -53.36
CA THR A 1094 17.82 -20.34 -52.08
C THR A 1094 18.79 -20.40 -50.91
N GLY A 1095 18.58 -19.58 -49.88
CA GLY A 1095 19.43 -19.58 -48.69
C GLY A 1095 18.71 -19.05 -47.45
N ASN A 1096 19.01 -19.65 -46.31
CA ASN A 1096 18.47 -19.30 -45.02
C ASN A 1096 19.29 -18.18 -44.36
N TYR A 1097 18.64 -17.39 -43.53
CA TYR A 1097 19.25 -16.37 -42.70
C TYR A 1097 18.59 -16.32 -41.31
N THR A 1098 19.28 -15.67 -40.37
CA THR A 1098 18.66 -15.28 -39.10
C THR A 1098 18.74 -13.78 -38.90
N VAL A 1099 17.73 -13.17 -38.28
CA VAL A 1099 17.77 -11.78 -37.81
C VAL A 1099 17.76 -11.80 -36.29
N ASN A 1100 18.65 -11.06 -35.65
CA ASN A 1100 18.61 -10.79 -34.23
C ASN A 1100 18.49 -9.29 -34.02
N LEU A 1101 17.37 -8.87 -33.44
CA LEU A 1101 17.09 -7.50 -33.03
C LEU A 1101 17.39 -7.37 -31.53
N GLN A 1102 18.10 -6.32 -31.14
CA GLN A 1102 18.35 -5.99 -29.74
C GLN A 1102 18.22 -4.48 -29.53
N ASN A 1103 17.16 -4.07 -28.85
CA ASN A 1103 16.92 -2.69 -28.49
C ASN A 1103 17.59 -2.38 -27.15
N LYS A 1104 18.55 -1.46 -27.16
CA LYS A 1104 19.35 -1.08 -25.99
C LYS A 1104 18.99 0.29 -25.44
#